data_AF-A0A2P8MAF4-F1
#
_entry.id   AF-A0A2P8MAF4-F1
#
_cell.length_a   1.000
_cell.length_b   1.000
_cell.length_c   1.000
_cell.angle_alpha   90.00
_cell.angle_beta   90.00
_cell.angle_gamma   90.00
#
_symmetry.space_group_name_H-M   'P 1'
#
loop_
_entity.id
_entity.type
_entity.pdbx_description
1 polymer ?
#
loop_
_entity_poly.entity_id
_entity_poly.type
_entity_poly.pdbx_seq_one_letter_code
_entity_poly.pdbx_strand_id
1 'polypeptide(L)'
;MFKKSNAFLLTFALICGIGFAKSNVYASVIKTNGAHTKSNLLNFNVNDVLAQSTGVTNALAKVPGYSNPLITQKFGADPFAMVYNGRVYVYMSSDAFEYDNRGNIINNDYSNIKTISVISSDDMVNWTDNGEIPVAGPNGAAKWATNSWAPSVTHKVINGRDKFFLYFANNAGSIGVLTADSPVGPWIDPLGKPMITGSTPGVNGVAWLFDPAVLVDDDGTGYLYFGGGIPGGNNPSQGQIANPKTARVMKLNGDMIHTTGSAATIDSPFMFEDSGIHKYNGKYYYSYCSNFSGNHPNGTPPQGDIAYMTSNSPMGPFTYKGTFLKNPGTYFGVGGNNHHAVFQFNNQWYVVYHAQTLGKAMGITKGYRSPMINKVSYSPNGLMNNVIEDMQGVAQVANLNPYKRTEAETIGWNGGISTQKCTAPGSMVSSNNLDVTSINNGDWLAVSKADFGSGAASFKANVASTVGGKIEIHLDSADGQLIGTLNVSPTGGEQQWKEMQCNVKSVSGVHNIFFKFTGNSSKNLFNFDYWQFSANGTNPTNPTTDPTTNPTPGSTVTLNNGWYYIKNVNAQKYLQVASNTGKARQNVELGSGSGAAGQKWYLTNTEDGYVTLKSALGNYMLDVSYGENKDGSNIQIFNAYSGDSQKFSVKASSKNGQYSVATKSSNGSKVLDDYNFGTADGTNVCQWTYGGNNNQMWVFEPTNN
;
A
#
# COMPACT_ATOMS: atom_id res chain seq x y z
N MET A 1 -70.25 28.23 -12.92
CA MET A 1 -69.34 28.11 -11.75
C MET A 1 -68.02 27.51 -12.22
N PHE A 2 -66.91 28.12 -11.82
CA PHE A 2 -65.69 28.31 -12.62
C PHE A 2 -64.60 27.24 -12.41
N LYS A 3 -64.01 26.72 -13.50
CA LYS A 3 -62.60 26.98 -13.91
C LYS A 3 -62.09 25.96 -14.95
N LYS A 4 -61.78 26.48 -16.14
CA LYS A 4 -60.66 26.24 -17.07
C LYS A 4 -61.00 27.19 -18.23
N SER A 5 -60.17 28.11 -18.66
CA SER A 5 -58.83 27.98 -19.21
C SER A 5 -58.36 29.41 -19.51
N ASN A 6 -57.07 29.70 -19.48
CA ASN A 6 -56.53 30.81 -20.27
C ASN A 6 -55.15 30.39 -20.79
N ALA A 7 -55.06 30.32 -22.10
CA ALA A 7 -53.82 30.44 -22.85
C ALA A 7 -53.67 31.92 -23.22
N PHE A 8 -52.46 32.47 -23.10
CA PHE A 8 -52.01 33.55 -23.98
C PHE A 8 -50.51 33.44 -24.20
N LEU A 9 -50.15 33.53 -25.48
CA LEU A 9 -48.82 33.48 -26.09
C LEU A 9 -47.96 34.68 -25.69
N LEU A 10 -46.64 34.49 -25.61
CA LEU A 10 -45.69 35.54 -25.99
C LEU A 10 -44.51 34.92 -26.76
N THR A 11 -44.33 35.38 -27.99
CA THR A 11 -43.26 35.05 -28.92
C THR A 11 -42.05 35.96 -28.64
N PHE A 12 -40.82 35.43 -28.68
CA PHE A 12 -39.62 36.23 -28.91
C PHE A 12 -38.75 35.60 -29.99
N ALA A 13 -38.37 36.43 -30.96
CA ALA A 13 -37.58 36.10 -32.14
C ALA A 13 -36.08 35.99 -31.81
N LEU A 14 -35.43 35.02 -32.45
CA LEU A 14 -34.00 34.72 -32.39
C LEU A 14 -33.28 35.55 -33.48
N ILE A 15 -32.24 36.32 -33.11
CA ILE A 15 -31.19 36.76 -34.03
C ILE A 15 -29.83 36.58 -33.34
N CYS A 16 -28.91 35.94 -34.08
CA CYS A 16 -27.47 35.73 -33.85
C CYS A 16 -27.01 34.70 -32.80
N GLY A 17 -26.72 33.49 -33.29
CA GLY A 17 -25.34 32.99 -33.36
C GLY A 17 -24.79 32.21 -32.16
N ILE A 18 -24.39 30.97 -32.45
CA ILE A 18 -23.50 30.06 -31.68
C ILE A 18 -24.25 29.15 -30.70
N GLY A 19 -24.25 27.86 -31.05
CA GLY A 19 -24.99 26.80 -30.37
C GLY A 19 -24.36 26.34 -29.06
N PHE A 20 -25.20 26.16 -28.04
CA PHE A 20 -24.90 25.37 -26.86
C PHE A 20 -25.77 24.11 -26.87
N ALA A 21 -25.12 22.96 -26.69
CA ALA A 21 -25.76 21.68 -26.48
C ALA A 21 -26.51 21.67 -25.13
N LYS A 22 -27.76 21.20 -25.15
CA LYS A 22 -28.62 21.07 -23.98
C LYS A 22 -28.09 20.00 -23.02
N SER A 23 -27.79 20.36 -21.78
CA SER A 23 -27.81 19.43 -20.66
C SER A 23 -29.18 19.51 -19.97
N ASN A 24 -29.90 18.39 -19.94
CA ASN A 24 -31.14 18.26 -19.19
C ASN A 24 -30.78 18.03 -17.70
N VAL A 25 -31.12 18.98 -16.83
CA VAL A 25 -31.12 18.76 -15.38
C VAL A 25 -32.51 18.26 -14.98
N TYR A 26 -32.61 17.01 -14.55
CA TYR A 26 -33.81 16.51 -13.89
C TYR A 26 -33.70 16.81 -12.38
N ALA A 27 -34.43 17.83 -11.91
CA ALA A 27 -34.69 18.01 -10.48
C ALA A 27 -36.02 17.34 -10.15
N SER A 28 -35.99 16.26 -9.35
CA SER A 28 -37.19 15.66 -8.78
C SER A 28 -37.61 16.45 -7.54
N VAL A 29 -38.67 17.26 -7.66
CA VAL A 29 -39.30 17.90 -6.51
C VAL A 29 -40.31 16.94 -5.91
N ILE A 30 -39.99 16.42 -4.72
CA ILE A 30 -40.92 15.67 -3.87
C ILE A 30 -42.02 16.64 -3.43
N LYS A 31 -43.26 16.39 -3.86
CA LYS A 31 -44.44 17.06 -3.30
C LYS A 31 -44.78 16.44 -1.95
N THR A 32 -44.61 17.19 -0.87
CA THR A 32 -45.32 16.95 0.39
C THR A 32 -46.55 17.85 0.45
N ASN A 33 -47.73 17.25 0.63
CA ASN A 33 -49.01 17.93 0.76
C ASN A 33 -49.11 18.67 2.11
N GLY A 34 -49.56 19.94 2.04
CA GLY A 34 -50.49 20.52 3.01
C GLY A 34 -49.92 21.33 4.19
N ALA A 35 -49.94 22.67 4.08
CA ALA A 35 -50.69 23.59 4.95
C ALA A 35 -50.24 25.05 4.70
N HIS A 36 -51.22 25.96 4.68
CA HIS A 36 -51.09 27.37 4.33
C HIS A 36 -50.21 28.18 5.31
N THR A 37 -49.41 29.14 4.81
CA THR A 37 -49.63 30.60 5.01
C THR A 37 -48.53 31.48 4.37
N LYS A 38 -48.99 32.57 3.75
CA LYS A 38 -48.34 33.84 3.37
C LYS A 38 -47.11 33.82 2.44
N SER A 39 -47.38 34.33 1.24
CA SER A 39 -46.44 34.83 0.25
C SER A 39 -45.51 35.91 0.80
N ASN A 40 -44.23 35.58 0.96
CA ASN A 40 -43.16 36.53 0.72
C ASN A 40 -42.59 36.21 -0.67
N LEU A 41 -42.93 37.04 -1.66
CA LEU A 41 -42.22 37.08 -2.92
C LEU A 41 -40.79 37.52 -2.62
N LEU A 42 -39.90 36.55 -2.41
CA LEU A 42 -38.47 36.80 -2.52
C LEU A 42 -38.21 37.02 -4.01
N ASN A 43 -38.01 38.29 -4.39
CA ASN A 43 -37.37 38.63 -5.65
C ASN A 43 -35.99 37.99 -5.63
N PHE A 44 -35.86 36.81 -6.22
CA PHE A 44 -34.55 36.28 -6.56
C PHE A 44 -33.99 37.20 -7.64
N ASN A 45 -33.05 38.05 -7.23
CA ASN A 45 -32.19 38.73 -8.18
C ASN A 45 -31.49 37.63 -8.98
N VAL A 46 -31.62 37.63 -10.30
CA VAL A 46 -30.97 36.60 -11.15
C VAL A 46 -29.45 36.65 -10.95
N ASN A 47 -28.91 37.78 -10.47
CA ASN A 47 -27.51 37.91 -10.06
C ASN A 47 -27.16 37.17 -8.75
N ASP A 48 -28.13 36.90 -7.86
CA ASP A 48 -27.92 36.05 -6.66
C ASP A 48 -28.02 34.56 -7.01
N VAL A 49 -28.68 34.21 -8.13
CA VAL A 49 -28.66 32.86 -8.73
C VAL A 49 -27.41 32.66 -9.62
N LEU A 50 -26.73 33.75 -9.98
CA LEU A 50 -25.44 33.77 -10.67
C LEU A 50 -24.26 34.07 -9.72
N ALA A 51 -24.50 34.07 -8.40
CA ALA A 51 -23.42 33.85 -7.46
C ALA A 51 -22.82 32.48 -7.79
N GLN A 52 -21.61 32.51 -8.38
CA GLN A 52 -20.81 31.34 -8.72
C GLN A 52 -21.02 30.25 -7.68
N SER A 53 -21.53 29.09 -8.10
CA SER A 53 -21.51 27.92 -7.22
C SER A 53 -20.07 27.80 -6.73
N THR A 54 -19.87 27.89 -5.43
CA THR A 54 -18.61 27.60 -4.72
C THR A 54 -18.26 26.12 -4.81
N GLY A 55 -18.66 25.47 -5.92
CA GLY A 55 -19.00 24.07 -6.04
C GLY A 55 -17.77 23.20 -5.93
N VAL A 56 -17.57 22.68 -4.73
CA VAL A 56 -16.68 21.54 -4.49
C VAL A 56 -17.22 20.35 -5.27
N THR A 57 -16.41 19.73 -6.11
CA THR A 57 -16.78 18.50 -6.83
C THR A 57 -17.05 17.37 -5.84
N ASN A 58 -18.14 16.61 -6.00
CA ASN A 58 -18.45 15.51 -5.09
C ASN A 58 -17.46 14.35 -5.23
N ALA A 59 -17.07 13.73 -4.13
CA ALA A 59 -16.36 12.45 -4.15
C ALA A 59 -17.28 11.33 -4.67
N LEU A 60 -16.72 10.41 -5.45
CA LEU A 60 -17.42 9.21 -5.95
C LEU A 60 -17.00 7.98 -5.14
N ALA A 61 -17.97 7.19 -4.66
CA ALA A 61 -17.81 5.95 -3.89
C ALA A 61 -17.04 6.07 -2.54
N LYS A 62 -15.76 6.47 -2.56
CA LYS A 62 -14.91 6.66 -1.38
C LYS A 62 -15.01 8.10 -0.88
N VAL A 63 -16.02 8.37 -0.07
CA VAL A 63 -16.19 9.68 0.59
C VAL A 63 -15.26 9.82 1.81
N PRO A 64 -14.87 11.03 2.23
CA PRO A 64 -14.06 11.24 3.43
C PRO A 64 -14.59 10.47 4.65
N GLY A 65 -13.71 9.69 5.29
CA GLY A 65 -14.04 8.78 6.39
C GLY A 65 -14.20 7.31 5.97
N TYR A 66 -14.42 7.02 4.68
CA TYR A 66 -14.38 5.66 4.14
C TYR A 66 -12.98 5.30 3.64
N SER A 67 -12.63 4.02 3.78
CA SER A 67 -11.37 3.47 3.29
C SER A 67 -11.56 2.58 2.05
N ASN A 68 -12.81 2.24 1.72
CA ASN A 68 -13.17 1.46 0.54
C ASN A 68 -14.07 2.26 -0.45
N PRO A 69 -13.98 2.01 -1.77
CA PRO A 69 -12.89 1.29 -2.41
C PRO A 69 -11.55 2.01 -2.18
N LEU A 70 -10.42 1.32 -2.36
CA LEU A 70 -9.10 1.88 -2.02
C LEU A 70 -8.79 3.14 -2.84
N ILE A 71 -9.24 3.16 -4.09
CA ILE A 71 -9.05 4.24 -5.07
C ILE A 71 -10.33 4.47 -5.89
N THR A 72 -10.46 5.66 -6.48
CA THR A 72 -11.66 6.07 -7.24
C THR A 72 -11.35 6.83 -8.52
N GLN A 73 -10.09 7.24 -8.72
CA GLN A 73 -9.61 7.90 -9.95
C GLN A 73 -9.44 6.91 -11.13
N LYS A 74 -9.48 5.60 -10.85
CA LYS A 74 -9.46 4.51 -11.84
C LYS A 74 -10.11 3.26 -11.24
N PHE A 75 -10.37 2.26 -12.10
CA PHE A 75 -10.78 0.93 -11.68
C PHE A 75 -9.57 0.05 -11.36
N GLY A 76 -9.83 -1.11 -10.77
CA GLY A 76 -8.80 -2.08 -10.40
C GLY A 76 -9.45 -3.39 -9.99
N ALA A 77 -9.08 -4.46 -10.69
CA ALA A 77 -9.63 -5.78 -10.53
C ALA A 77 -8.60 -6.78 -10.01
N ASP A 78 -9.10 -7.97 -9.64
CA ASP A 78 -8.28 -9.15 -9.31
C ASP A 78 -7.08 -8.80 -8.40
N PRO A 79 -7.33 -8.18 -7.22
CA PRO A 79 -6.26 -7.57 -6.46
C PRO A 79 -5.43 -8.62 -5.71
N PHE A 80 -4.11 -8.45 -5.76
CA PHE A 80 -3.16 -9.24 -4.96
C PHE A 80 -2.27 -8.30 -4.15
N ALA A 81 -2.07 -8.62 -2.87
CA ALA A 81 -1.30 -7.80 -1.95
C ALA A 81 0.08 -8.41 -1.63
N MET A 82 1.13 -7.59 -1.69
CA MET A 82 2.45 -7.90 -1.17
C MET A 82 2.84 -6.86 -0.14
N VAL A 83 3.32 -7.31 1.03
CA VAL A 83 3.88 -6.44 2.05
C VAL A 83 5.40 -6.43 1.93
N TYR A 84 5.99 -5.24 1.83
CA TYR A 84 7.43 -5.05 1.73
C TYR A 84 7.85 -3.74 2.37
N ASN A 85 8.88 -3.77 3.23
CA ASN A 85 9.46 -2.61 3.91
C ASN A 85 8.44 -1.64 4.52
N GLY A 86 7.48 -2.18 5.26
CA GLY A 86 6.48 -1.38 6.00
C GLY A 86 5.36 -0.80 5.11
N ARG A 87 5.25 -1.24 3.86
CA ARG A 87 4.17 -0.85 2.94
C ARG A 87 3.43 -2.07 2.43
N VAL A 88 2.13 -1.91 2.19
CA VAL A 88 1.34 -2.82 1.37
C VAL A 88 1.31 -2.30 -0.07
N TYR A 89 1.58 -3.18 -1.01
CA TYR A 89 1.45 -2.96 -2.45
C TYR A 89 0.30 -3.82 -2.98
N VAL A 90 -0.67 -3.23 -3.67
CA VAL A 90 -1.80 -3.92 -4.27
C VAL A 90 -1.66 -3.85 -5.78
N TYR A 91 -1.56 -5.02 -6.42
CA TYR A 91 -1.43 -5.22 -7.86
C TYR A 91 -2.78 -5.67 -8.39
N MET A 92 -3.21 -5.08 -9.50
CA MET A 92 -4.56 -5.28 -10.01
C MET A 92 -4.54 -5.44 -11.53
N SER A 93 -5.42 -6.30 -12.05
CA SER A 93 -5.82 -6.20 -13.44
C SER A 93 -6.38 -4.80 -13.71
N SER A 94 -5.83 -4.12 -14.72
CA SER A 94 -6.25 -2.76 -15.08
C SER A 94 -7.59 -2.77 -15.83
N ASP A 95 -8.68 -3.01 -15.10
CA ASP A 95 -10.03 -2.79 -15.59
C ASP A 95 -10.14 -1.34 -16.12
N ALA A 96 -10.68 -1.18 -17.32
CA ALA A 96 -10.92 0.11 -17.94
C ALA A 96 -12.19 0.03 -18.78
N PHE A 97 -12.89 1.16 -18.91
CA PHE A 97 -14.11 1.18 -19.73
C PHE A 97 -13.83 0.74 -21.16
N GLU A 98 -14.72 -0.10 -21.67
CA GLU A 98 -14.77 -0.54 -23.05
C GLU A 98 -15.93 0.13 -23.74
N TYR A 99 -15.79 0.39 -25.03
CA TYR A 99 -16.74 1.18 -25.80
C TYR A 99 -17.16 0.46 -27.07
N ASP A 100 -18.46 0.53 -27.40
CA ASP A 100 -18.93 0.14 -28.73
C ASP A 100 -18.48 1.16 -29.81
N ASN A 101 -18.73 0.84 -31.08
CA ASN A 101 -18.41 1.73 -32.21
C ASN A 101 -19.14 3.09 -32.19
N ARG A 102 -20.07 3.31 -31.25
CA ARG A 102 -20.81 4.57 -31.05
C ARG A 102 -20.31 5.34 -29.82
N GLY A 103 -19.31 4.83 -29.10
CA GLY A 103 -18.77 5.45 -27.88
C GLY A 103 -19.60 5.18 -26.63
N ASN A 104 -20.53 4.22 -26.62
CA ASN A 104 -21.23 3.83 -25.41
C ASN A 104 -20.42 2.82 -24.62
N ILE A 105 -20.39 2.97 -23.30
CA ILE A 105 -19.77 2.00 -22.40
C ILE A 105 -20.50 0.65 -22.52
N ILE A 106 -19.76 -0.43 -22.75
CA ILE A 106 -20.30 -1.80 -22.85
C ILE A 106 -19.96 -2.63 -21.60
N ASN A 107 -20.29 -3.93 -21.62
CA ASN A 107 -19.84 -4.84 -20.58
C ASN A 107 -18.33 -5.06 -20.71
N ASN A 108 -17.64 -5.13 -19.57
CA ASN A 108 -16.25 -5.54 -19.52
C ASN A 108 -16.16 -7.00 -19.99
N ASP A 109 -15.44 -7.23 -21.09
CA ASP A 109 -15.17 -8.55 -21.63
C ASP A 109 -13.75 -9.02 -21.30
N TYR A 110 -12.98 -8.17 -20.61
CA TYR A 110 -11.63 -8.41 -20.09
C TYR A 110 -10.56 -8.60 -21.18
N SER A 111 -10.91 -8.52 -22.46
CA SER A 111 -10.04 -8.85 -23.59
C SER A 111 -8.91 -7.84 -23.82
N ASN A 112 -9.00 -6.67 -23.20
CA ASN A 112 -8.08 -5.55 -23.36
C ASN A 112 -7.18 -5.28 -22.14
N ILE A 113 -7.19 -6.15 -21.12
CA ILE A 113 -6.38 -6.01 -19.91
C ILE A 113 -4.93 -6.43 -20.21
N LYS A 114 -4.12 -5.45 -20.63
CA LYS A 114 -2.70 -5.63 -21.02
C LYS A 114 -1.70 -5.11 -19.98
N THR A 115 -2.21 -4.42 -18.97
CA THR A 115 -1.40 -3.80 -17.93
C THR A 115 -1.84 -4.25 -16.55
N ILE A 116 -0.93 -4.09 -15.59
CA ILE A 116 -1.19 -4.32 -14.16
C ILE A 116 -1.05 -2.98 -13.42
N SER A 117 -2.13 -2.51 -12.81
CA SER A 117 -2.16 -1.31 -11.97
C SER A 117 -1.57 -1.60 -10.60
N VAL A 118 -0.79 -0.67 -10.05
CA VAL A 118 -0.15 -0.85 -8.74
C VAL A 118 -0.42 0.35 -7.84
N ILE A 119 -0.96 0.12 -6.65
CA ILE A 119 -1.08 1.14 -5.59
C ILE A 119 -0.32 0.70 -4.35
N SER A 120 0.12 1.64 -3.51
CA SER A 120 0.80 1.31 -2.26
C SER A 120 0.42 2.23 -1.10
N SER A 121 0.48 1.70 0.11
CA SER A 121 0.18 2.45 1.34
C SER A 121 1.01 1.92 2.51
N ASP A 122 1.35 2.78 3.45
CA ASP A 122 1.87 2.43 4.78
C ASP A 122 0.81 2.60 5.89
N ASP A 123 -0.39 3.10 5.55
CA ASP A 123 -1.40 3.46 6.53
C ASP A 123 -2.82 2.94 6.24
N MET A 124 -3.02 2.23 5.12
CA MET A 124 -4.27 1.61 4.65
C MET A 124 -5.35 2.59 4.13
N VAL A 125 -5.12 3.90 4.16
CA VAL A 125 -6.10 4.92 3.74
C VAL A 125 -5.58 5.80 2.62
N ASN A 126 -4.36 6.31 2.77
CA ASN A 126 -3.67 7.10 1.76
C ASN A 126 -2.92 6.15 0.82
N TRP A 127 -3.35 6.10 -0.44
CA TRP A 127 -2.79 5.21 -1.45
C TRP A 127 -2.02 6.01 -2.47
N THR A 128 -0.72 5.73 -2.59
CA THR A 128 0.13 6.21 -3.69
C THR A 128 -0.16 5.37 -4.93
N ASP A 129 -0.62 6.03 -5.99
CA ASP A 129 -0.73 5.44 -7.32
C ASP A 129 0.66 5.27 -7.94
N ASN A 130 1.05 4.03 -8.26
CA ASN A 130 2.36 3.73 -8.85
C ASN A 130 2.26 3.45 -10.35
N GLY A 131 1.10 3.77 -10.94
CA GLY A 131 0.82 3.61 -12.35
C GLY A 131 0.57 2.18 -12.76
N GLU A 132 0.79 1.96 -14.06
CA GLU A 132 0.50 0.71 -14.73
C GLU A 132 1.77 0.12 -15.33
N ILE A 133 1.99 -1.16 -15.04
CA ILE A 133 3.05 -1.96 -15.61
C ILE A 133 2.58 -2.41 -17.00
N PRO A 134 3.26 -2.04 -18.10
CA PRO A 134 2.95 -2.56 -19.43
C PRO A 134 3.43 -4.01 -19.53
N VAL A 135 2.55 -4.98 -19.25
CA VAL A 135 2.91 -6.40 -19.22
C VAL A 135 2.82 -7.02 -20.61
N ALA A 136 1.66 -6.96 -21.25
CA ALA A 136 1.36 -7.70 -22.48
C ALA A 136 1.43 -6.84 -23.75
N GLY A 137 1.64 -7.49 -24.90
CA GLY A 137 1.64 -6.88 -26.23
C GLY A 137 3.01 -6.37 -26.69
N PRO A 138 3.08 -5.81 -27.92
CA PRO A 138 4.36 -5.47 -28.58
C PRO A 138 5.19 -4.42 -27.84
N ASN A 139 4.52 -3.57 -27.05
CA ASN A 139 5.13 -2.53 -26.22
C ASN A 139 5.24 -2.92 -24.74
N GLY A 140 4.79 -4.14 -24.37
CA GLY A 140 4.87 -4.67 -23.02
C GLY A 140 6.18 -5.44 -22.77
N ALA A 141 6.44 -5.75 -21.50
CA ALA A 141 7.59 -6.57 -21.10
C ALA A 141 7.52 -7.99 -21.70
N ALA A 142 6.35 -8.63 -21.65
CA ALA A 142 6.08 -9.95 -22.21
C ALA A 142 5.44 -9.84 -23.60
N LYS A 143 6.28 -9.71 -24.63
CA LYS A 143 5.84 -9.50 -26.03
C LYS A 143 4.99 -10.63 -26.61
N TRP A 144 5.08 -11.82 -26.04
CA TRP A 144 4.33 -13.00 -26.45
C TRP A 144 2.91 -13.04 -25.88
N ALA A 145 2.65 -12.30 -24.80
CA ALA A 145 1.35 -12.29 -24.14
C ALA A 145 0.40 -11.30 -24.84
N THR A 146 -0.89 -11.65 -24.89
CA THR A 146 -1.94 -10.78 -25.41
C THR A 146 -2.75 -10.11 -24.31
N ASN A 147 -2.78 -10.70 -23.11
CA ASN A 147 -3.39 -10.17 -21.89
C ASN A 147 -2.54 -10.46 -20.64
N SER A 148 -2.86 -9.77 -19.54
CA SER A 148 -2.23 -9.91 -18.23
C SER A 148 -3.28 -9.82 -17.11
N TRP A 149 -4.00 -10.91 -16.89
CA TRP A 149 -5.05 -11.03 -15.88
C TRP A 149 -4.51 -11.51 -14.54
N ALA A 150 -5.23 -11.19 -13.45
CA ALA A 150 -5.07 -11.73 -12.11
C ALA A 150 -3.60 -11.81 -11.66
N PRO A 151 -2.97 -10.66 -11.35
CA PRO A 151 -1.59 -10.65 -10.93
C PRO A 151 -1.39 -11.40 -9.63
N SER A 152 -0.22 -12.00 -9.45
CA SER A 152 0.26 -12.47 -8.16
C SER A 152 1.72 -12.07 -8.01
N VAL A 153 2.11 -11.63 -6.83
CA VAL A 153 3.40 -10.99 -6.61
C VAL A 153 4.06 -11.44 -5.32
N THR A 154 5.38 -11.57 -5.36
CA THR A 154 6.20 -11.82 -4.16
C THR A 154 7.58 -11.23 -4.33
N HIS A 155 8.31 -11.11 -3.22
CA HIS A 155 9.75 -10.91 -3.23
C HIS A 155 10.47 -12.11 -2.64
N LYS A 156 11.75 -12.25 -2.96
CA LYS A 156 12.67 -13.20 -2.35
C LYS A 156 14.09 -12.65 -2.39
N VAL A 157 14.84 -12.86 -1.31
CA VAL A 157 16.27 -12.55 -1.29
C VAL A 157 17.02 -13.62 -2.09
N ILE A 158 17.67 -13.20 -3.18
CA ILE A 158 18.50 -14.04 -4.03
C ILE A 158 19.89 -13.40 -4.12
N ASN A 159 20.93 -14.13 -3.74
CA ASN A 159 22.31 -13.64 -3.70
C ASN A 159 22.47 -12.36 -2.86
N GLY A 160 21.79 -12.31 -1.72
CA GLY A 160 21.85 -11.19 -0.77
C GLY A 160 21.11 -9.92 -1.23
N ARG A 161 20.24 -10.01 -2.24
CA ARG A 161 19.43 -8.87 -2.72
C ARG A 161 17.98 -9.28 -2.88
N ASP A 162 17.06 -8.40 -2.51
CA ASP A 162 15.65 -8.56 -2.85
C ASP A 162 15.45 -8.58 -4.37
N LYS A 163 14.67 -9.55 -4.82
CA LYS A 163 14.17 -9.68 -6.19
C LYS A 163 12.66 -9.83 -6.13
N PHE A 164 11.96 -9.17 -7.03
CA PHE A 164 10.50 -9.16 -7.11
C PHE A 164 10.04 -9.96 -8.32
N PHE A 165 8.95 -10.70 -8.15
CA PHE A 165 8.38 -11.59 -9.16
C PHE A 165 6.89 -11.28 -9.32
N LEU A 166 6.48 -10.97 -10.54
CA LEU A 166 5.08 -10.72 -10.91
C LEU A 166 4.61 -11.83 -11.85
N TYR A 167 3.73 -12.67 -11.37
CA TYR A 167 3.03 -13.68 -12.15
C TYR A 167 1.73 -13.10 -12.70
N PHE A 168 1.34 -13.52 -13.89
CA PHE A 168 0.10 -13.07 -14.54
C PHE A 168 -0.42 -14.15 -15.47
N ALA A 169 -1.74 -14.18 -15.67
CA ALA A 169 -2.38 -15.06 -16.64
C ALA A 169 -2.49 -14.38 -18.01
N ASN A 170 -2.08 -15.06 -19.07
CA ASN A 170 -2.34 -14.64 -20.44
C ASN A 170 -3.65 -15.29 -20.92
N ASN A 171 -4.77 -14.60 -20.66
CA ASN A 171 -6.12 -15.18 -20.74
C ASN A 171 -6.22 -16.45 -19.86
N ALA A 172 -7.10 -17.38 -20.22
CA ALA A 172 -7.23 -18.68 -19.56
C ALA A 172 -6.28 -19.78 -20.08
N GLY A 173 -5.17 -19.42 -20.74
CA GLY A 173 -4.34 -20.36 -21.52
C GLY A 173 -2.93 -20.62 -21.00
N SER A 174 -2.34 -19.72 -20.21
CA SER A 174 -0.97 -19.84 -19.73
C SER A 174 -0.64 -18.80 -18.66
N ILE A 175 0.41 -19.02 -17.88
CA ILE A 175 0.91 -18.09 -16.85
C ILE A 175 2.33 -17.65 -17.20
N GLY A 176 2.58 -16.34 -17.17
CA GLY A 176 3.90 -15.73 -17.31
C GLY A 176 4.49 -15.27 -15.98
N VAL A 177 5.75 -14.88 -16.00
CA VAL A 177 6.45 -14.25 -14.85
C VAL A 177 7.33 -13.11 -15.35
N LEU A 178 7.29 -11.97 -14.67
CA LEU A 178 8.24 -10.86 -14.83
C LEU A 178 9.09 -10.72 -13.57
N THR A 179 10.26 -10.10 -13.71
CA THR A 179 11.19 -9.82 -12.61
C THR A 179 11.51 -8.34 -12.49
N ALA A 180 11.79 -7.88 -11.27
CA ALA A 180 12.22 -6.51 -10.98
C ALA A 180 13.15 -6.45 -9.76
N ASP A 181 13.82 -5.30 -9.61
CA ASP A 181 14.68 -4.94 -8.46
C ASP A 181 13.98 -4.00 -7.46
N SER A 182 12.73 -3.63 -7.74
CA SER A 182 11.87 -2.87 -6.84
C SER A 182 10.43 -3.37 -6.96
N PRO A 183 9.56 -3.11 -5.96
CA PRO A 183 8.16 -3.52 -6.02
C PRO A 183 7.39 -2.80 -7.14
N VAL A 184 7.90 -1.69 -7.69
CA VAL A 184 7.23 -0.92 -8.75
C VAL A 184 7.98 -1.00 -10.08
N GLY A 185 8.91 -1.95 -10.22
CA GLY A 185 9.67 -2.16 -11.45
C GLY A 185 10.99 -1.36 -11.51
N PRO A 186 11.53 -1.12 -12.72
CA PRO A 186 11.02 -1.59 -14.01
C PRO A 186 10.99 -3.13 -14.09
N TRP A 187 10.03 -3.65 -14.84
CA TRP A 187 9.78 -5.09 -14.96
C TRP A 187 10.33 -5.65 -16.27
N ILE A 188 10.94 -6.84 -16.20
CA ILE A 188 11.58 -7.53 -17.32
C ILE A 188 11.01 -8.94 -17.44
N ASP A 189 10.70 -9.39 -18.66
CA ASP A 189 10.41 -10.79 -18.94
C ASP A 189 11.74 -11.57 -19.07
N PRO A 190 12.08 -12.45 -18.11
CA PRO A 190 13.34 -13.18 -18.16
C PRO A 190 13.27 -14.42 -19.06
N LEU A 191 12.08 -14.87 -19.48
CA LEU A 191 11.87 -16.13 -20.20
C LEU A 191 11.57 -15.93 -21.68
N GLY A 192 10.91 -14.82 -22.04
CA GLY A 192 10.43 -14.55 -23.41
C GLY A 192 9.31 -15.48 -23.88
N LYS A 193 8.69 -16.24 -22.96
CA LYS A 193 7.64 -17.23 -23.21
C LYS A 193 6.83 -17.50 -21.92
N PRO A 194 5.67 -18.16 -21.99
CA PRO A 194 4.95 -18.56 -20.79
C PRO A 194 5.75 -19.53 -19.90
N MET A 195 5.61 -19.36 -18.59
CA MET A 195 6.21 -20.21 -17.56
C MET A 195 5.41 -21.50 -17.36
N ILE A 196 4.08 -21.41 -17.31
CA ILE A 196 3.18 -22.56 -17.18
C ILE A 196 2.27 -22.62 -18.40
N THR A 197 2.17 -23.81 -19.01
CA THR A 197 1.29 -24.09 -20.16
C THR A 197 0.53 -25.40 -19.93
N GLY A 198 -0.40 -25.73 -20.83
CA GLY A 198 -1.08 -27.03 -20.81
C GLY A 198 -0.14 -28.24 -20.95
N SER A 199 1.09 -28.06 -21.44
CA SER A 199 2.10 -29.13 -21.52
C SER A 199 2.97 -29.25 -20.27
N THR A 200 2.86 -28.34 -19.31
CA THR A 200 3.61 -28.44 -18.05
C THR A 200 3.16 -29.71 -17.28
N PRO A 201 4.09 -30.53 -16.74
CA PRO A 201 3.73 -31.78 -16.07
C PRO A 201 2.70 -31.59 -14.95
N GLY A 202 1.63 -32.39 -14.98
CA GLY A 202 0.53 -32.33 -13.98
C GLY A 202 -0.57 -31.30 -14.27
N VAL A 203 -0.44 -30.47 -15.30
CA VAL A 203 -1.44 -29.44 -15.67
C VAL A 203 -2.59 -30.01 -16.52
N ASN A 204 -2.46 -31.24 -17.03
CA ASN A 204 -3.54 -31.91 -17.76
C ASN A 204 -4.87 -31.87 -16.98
N GLY A 205 -5.96 -31.52 -17.67
CA GLY A 205 -7.30 -31.45 -17.11
C GLY A 205 -7.67 -30.13 -16.43
N VAL A 206 -6.77 -29.14 -16.36
CA VAL A 206 -7.13 -27.76 -15.97
C VAL A 206 -7.96 -27.12 -17.08
N ALA A 207 -9.18 -26.67 -16.78
CA ALA A 207 -10.08 -26.11 -17.78
C ALA A 207 -9.71 -24.66 -18.13
N TRP A 208 -9.39 -23.84 -17.12
CA TRP A 208 -8.87 -22.49 -17.27
C TRP A 208 -7.52 -22.37 -16.57
N LEU A 209 -6.45 -22.16 -17.34
CA LEU A 209 -5.09 -22.03 -16.84
C LEU A 209 -4.77 -20.56 -16.57
N PHE A 210 -5.21 -20.06 -15.43
CA PHE A 210 -5.12 -18.67 -15.00
C PHE A 210 -5.04 -18.52 -13.47
N ASP A 211 -5.29 -17.30 -12.98
CA ASP A 211 -5.41 -16.93 -11.56
C ASP A 211 -4.28 -17.50 -10.69
N PRO A 212 -3.02 -17.10 -10.99
CA PRO A 212 -1.88 -17.50 -10.18
C PRO A 212 -1.97 -16.92 -8.77
N ALA A 213 -1.54 -17.68 -7.77
CA ALA A 213 -1.18 -17.21 -6.44
C ALA A 213 0.14 -17.82 -6.01
N VAL A 214 1.05 -16.99 -5.50
CA VAL A 214 2.40 -17.42 -5.12
C VAL A 214 2.55 -17.38 -3.60
N LEU A 215 3.26 -18.37 -3.07
CA LEU A 215 3.75 -18.40 -1.69
C LEU A 215 5.26 -18.59 -1.72
N VAL A 216 6.00 -17.73 -1.03
CA VAL A 216 7.36 -18.05 -0.57
C VAL A 216 7.23 -18.47 0.89
N ASP A 217 7.50 -19.74 1.16
CA ASP A 217 7.39 -20.31 2.50
C ASP A 217 8.57 -19.86 3.39
N ASP A 218 8.47 -20.10 4.69
CA ASP A 218 9.46 -19.65 5.69
C ASP A 218 10.87 -20.24 5.43
N ASP A 219 10.97 -21.38 4.75
CA ASP A 219 12.24 -22.00 4.35
C ASP A 219 12.82 -21.42 3.04
N GLY A 220 12.15 -20.43 2.45
CA GLY A 220 12.50 -19.80 1.18
C GLY A 220 12.03 -20.57 -0.06
N THR A 221 11.32 -21.69 0.08
CA THR A 221 10.76 -22.44 -1.04
C THR A 221 9.55 -21.73 -1.64
N GLY A 222 9.54 -21.56 -2.96
CA GLY A 222 8.40 -21.00 -3.68
C GLY A 222 7.38 -22.06 -4.10
N TYR A 223 6.10 -21.72 -4.08
CA TYR A 223 4.99 -22.52 -4.58
C TYR A 223 4.04 -21.63 -5.39
N LEU A 224 3.58 -22.14 -6.53
CA LEU A 224 2.61 -21.46 -7.39
C LEU A 224 1.33 -22.28 -7.46
N TYR A 225 0.21 -21.65 -7.10
CA TYR A 225 -1.14 -22.18 -7.14
C TYR A 225 -1.86 -21.54 -8.32
N PHE A 226 -2.66 -22.30 -9.05
CA PHE A 226 -3.34 -21.80 -10.25
C PHE A 226 -4.44 -22.76 -10.71
N GLY A 227 -5.17 -22.32 -11.72
CA GLY A 227 -6.14 -23.14 -12.42
C GLY A 227 -7.57 -22.88 -11.97
N GLY A 228 -8.51 -23.48 -12.69
CA GLY A 228 -9.93 -23.25 -12.48
C GLY A 228 -10.77 -23.75 -13.66
N GLY A 229 -12.00 -23.27 -13.73
CA GLY A 229 -13.04 -23.70 -14.65
C GLY A 229 -13.67 -25.04 -14.28
N ILE A 230 -14.83 -25.29 -14.89
CA ILE A 230 -15.58 -26.54 -14.72
C ILE A 230 -15.41 -27.36 -16.02
N PRO A 231 -14.93 -28.62 -15.94
CA PRO A 231 -14.85 -29.48 -17.12
C PRO A 231 -16.25 -29.91 -17.59
N GLY A 232 -16.38 -30.22 -18.88
CA GLY A 232 -17.67 -30.63 -19.48
C GLY A 232 -18.31 -29.61 -20.43
N GLY A 233 -17.59 -28.52 -20.74
CA GLY A 233 -18.05 -27.50 -21.68
C GLY A 233 -19.30 -26.79 -21.17
N ASN A 234 -20.28 -26.58 -22.05
CA ASN A 234 -21.48 -25.81 -21.72
C ASN A 234 -22.46 -26.54 -20.78
N ASN A 235 -22.33 -27.86 -20.62
CA ASN A 235 -23.26 -28.68 -19.85
C ASN A 235 -22.51 -29.63 -18.89
N PRO A 236 -21.79 -29.10 -17.89
CA PRO A 236 -21.08 -29.93 -16.93
C PRO A 236 -22.07 -30.74 -16.08
N SER A 237 -21.73 -32.01 -15.81
CA SER A 237 -22.51 -32.84 -14.88
C SER A 237 -22.38 -32.32 -13.43
N GLN A 238 -23.34 -32.67 -12.57
CA GLN A 238 -23.28 -32.30 -11.14
C GLN A 238 -22.00 -32.80 -10.46
N GLY A 239 -21.45 -33.95 -10.87
CA GLY A 239 -20.18 -34.46 -10.35
C GLY A 239 -18.98 -33.59 -10.75
N GLN A 240 -18.95 -33.12 -12.01
CA GLN A 240 -17.92 -32.20 -12.51
C GLN A 240 -18.04 -30.82 -11.87
N ILE A 241 -19.25 -30.34 -11.62
CA ILE A 241 -19.52 -29.10 -10.89
C ILE A 241 -19.02 -29.21 -9.45
N ALA A 242 -19.34 -30.31 -8.76
CA ALA A 242 -19.01 -30.50 -7.35
C ALA A 242 -17.51 -30.78 -7.11
N ASN A 243 -16.83 -31.45 -8.04
CA ASN A 243 -15.39 -31.72 -7.96
C ASN A 243 -14.72 -31.49 -9.31
N PRO A 244 -14.49 -30.22 -9.72
CA PRO A 244 -13.90 -29.91 -11.02
C PRO A 244 -12.48 -30.45 -11.19
N LYS A 245 -11.73 -30.58 -10.08
CA LYS A 245 -10.32 -31.03 -10.06
C LYS A 245 -9.43 -30.22 -11.01
N THR A 246 -9.68 -28.92 -11.08
CA THR A 246 -8.98 -27.98 -11.96
C THR A 246 -8.00 -27.06 -11.24
N ALA A 247 -7.98 -27.05 -9.90
CA ALA A 247 -6.95 -26.35 -9.13
C ALA A 247 -5.64 -27.15 -9.07
N ARG A 248 -4.50 -26.45 -9.12
CA ARG A 248 -3.15 -27.02 -9.10
C ARG A 248 -2.25 -26.26 -8.14
N VAL A 249 -1.23 -26.96 -7.64
CA VAL A 249 -0.05 -26.37 -6.98
C VAL A 249 1.22 -26.98 -7.53
N MET A 250 2.23 -26.16 -7.77
CA MET A 250 3.53 -26.57 -8.30
C MET A 250 4.66 -25.92 -7.51
N LYS A 251 5.72 -26.69 -7.22
CA LYS A 251 6.92 -26.19 -6.56
C LYS A 251 7.78 -25.38 -7.54
N LEU A 252 8.23 -24.22 -7.09
CA LEU A 252 9.15 -23.35 -7.82
C LEU A 252 10.61 -23.69 -7.49
N ASN A 253 11.50 -23.43 -8.43
CA ASN A 253 12.94 -23.47 -8.21
C ASN A 253 13.38 -22.28 -7.34
N GLY A 254 14.62 -22.31 -6.86
CA GLY A 254 15.18 -21.23 -6.03
C GLY A 254 15.17 -19.86 -6.71
N ASP A 255 15.18 -19.82 -8.04
CA ASP A 255 15.15 -18.62 -8.89
C ASP A 255 13.74 -18.03 -9.10
N MET A 256 12.68 -18.71 -8.64
CA MET A 256 11.27 -18.32 -8.74
C MET A 256 10.70 -18.19 -10.16
N ILE A 257 11.50 -18.46 -11.21
CA ILE A 257 11.10 -18.34 -12.62
C ILE A 257 11.05 -19.68 -13.35
N HIS A 258 11.47 -20.77 -12.68
CA HIS A 258 11.32 -22.14 -13.15
C HIS A 258 10.59 -23.00 -12.13
N THR A 259 10.12 -24.17 -12.57
CA THR A 259 9.45 -25.15 -11.71
C THR A 259 10.21 -26.48 -11.65
N THR A 260 9.91 -27.27 -10.62
CA THR A 260 10.46 -28.62 -10.45
C THR A 260 9.33 -29.61 -10.22
N GLY A 261 9.45 -30.81 -10.83
CA GLY A 261 8.50 -31.89 -10.67
C GLY A 261 7.21 -31.67 -11.47
N SER A 262 6.09 -32.17 -10.95
CA SER A 262 4.76 -32.05 -11.55
C SER A 262 3.79 -31.31 -10.63
N ALA A 263 2.76 -30.71 -11.23
CA ALA A 263 1.71 -30.05 -10.49
C ALA A 263 0.85 -31.09 -9.77
N ALA A 264 0.58 -30.85 -8.49
CA ALA A 264 -0.38 -31.63 -7.72
C ALA A 264 -1.78 -31.04 -7.91
N THR A 265 -2.79 -31.92 -8.03
CA THR A 265 -4.20 -31.49 -8.03
C THR A 265 -4.63 -31.15 -6.62
N ILE A 266 -5.32 -30.02 -6.46
CA ILE A 266 -6.08 -29.70 -5.25
C ILE A 266 -7.54 -30.02 -5.55
N ASP A 267 -8.12 -31.00 -4.84
CA ASP A 267 -9.52 -31.40 -5.01
C ASP A 267 -10.43 -30.46 -4.19
N SER A 268 -10.51 -29.20 -4.62
CA SER A 268 -11.33 -28.16 -3.99
C SER A 268 -12.80 -28.35 -4.39
N PRO A 269 -13.72 -28.53 -3.42
CA PRO A 269 -15.13 -28.75 -3.73
C PRO A 269 -15.71 -27.50 -4.38
N PHE A 270 -16.42 -27.68 -5.49
CA PHE A 270 -17.02 -26.59 -6.27
C PHE A 270 -16.01 -25.53 -6.73
N MET A 271 -14.77 -25.91 -7.07
CA MET A 271 -13.76 -25.00 -7.63
C MET A 271 -14.31 -24.13 -8.78
N PHE A 272 -13.86 -22.88 -8.86
CA PHE A 272 -14.10 -22.02 -10.02
C PHE A 272 -12.81 -21.34 -10.47
N GLU A 273 -12.24 -20.47 -9.65
CA GLU A 273 -11.11 -19.60 -10.00
C GLU A 273 -10.46 -19.03 -8.72
N ASP A 274 -9.65 -17.97 -8.86
CA ASP A 274 -9.16 -17.16 -7.72
C ASP A 274 -8.39 -17.98 -6.68
N SER A 275 -7.37 -18.72 -7.12
CA SER A 275 -6.51 -19.41 -6.16
C SER A 275 -5.88 -18.39 -5.21
N GLY A 276 -5.94 -18.66 -3.91
CA GLY A 276 -5.30 -17.88 -2.86
C GLY A 276 -4.53 -18.81 -1.92
N ILE A 277 -3.44 -18.31 -1.35
CA ILE A 277 -2.63 -19.06 -0.37
C ILE A 277 -2.07 -18.13 0.69
N HIS A 278 -2.20 -18.52 1.95
CA HIS A 278 -1.47 -17.89 3.06
C HIS A 278 -1.13 -18.92 4.12
N LYS A 279 -0.17 -18.59 4.99
CA LYS A 279 0.24 -19.45 6.11
C LYS A 279 -0.13 -18.77 7.43
N TYR A 280 -0.91 -19.45 8.25
CA TYR A 280 -1.30 -18.98 9.57
C TYR A 280 -1.01 -20.05 10.62
N ASN A 281 -0.21 -19.70 11.62
CA ASN A 281 0.16 -20.57 12.74
C ASN A 281 0.66 -21.97 12.28
N GLY A 282 1.63 -21.97 11.36
CA GLY A 282 2.27 -23.19 10.84
C GLY A 282 1.42 -24.03 9.87
N LYS A 283 0.22 -23.58 9.53
CA LYS A 283 -0.73 -24.28 8.63
C LYS A 283 -0.97 -23.47 7.37
N TYR A 284 -1.11 -24.15 6.24
CA TYR A 284 -1.35 -23.56 4.92
C TYR A 284 -2.85 -23.49 4.66
N TYR A 285 -3.33 -22.34 4.20
CA TYR A 285 -4.73 -22.06 3.92
C TYR A 285 -4.86 -21.78 2.42
N TYR A 286 -5.30 -22.78 1.68
CA TYR A 286 -5.66 -22.62 0.27
C TYR A 286 -7.09 -22.12 0.19
N SER A 287 -7.28 -20.94 -0.37
CA SER A 287 -8.60 -20.32 -0.59
C SER A 287 -8.90 -20.21 -2.09
N TYR A 288 -10.18 -20.17 -2.43
CA TYR A 288 -10.64 -20.13 -3.81
C TYR A 288 -12.08 -19.61 -3.94
N CYS A 289 -12.40 -19.03 -5.09
CA CYS A 289 -13.78 -18.72 -5.44
C CYS A 289 -14.52 -19.99 -5.85
N SER A 290 -15.67 -20.23 -5.22
CA SER A 290 -16.53 -21.36 -5.55
C SER A 290 -17.47 -21.05 -6.71
N ASN A 291 -17.81 -22.07 -7.50
CA ASN A 291 -18.55 -21.86 -8.74
C ASN A 291 -20.02 -21.51 -8.53
N PHE A 292 -20.66 -21.04 -9.60
CA PHE A 292 -22.05 -20.56 -9.61
C PHE A 292 -23.03 -21.60 -10.16
N SER A 293 -22.57 -22.83 -10.43
CA SER A 293 -23.29 -23.80 -11.25
C SER A 293 -23.89 -24.91 -10.41
N GLY A 294 -25.01 -25.47 -10.88
CA GLY A 294 -25.63 -26.65 -10.27
C GLY A 294 -26.09 -26.44 -8.82
N ASN A 295 -26.35 -27.55 -8.14
CA ASN A 295 -26.82 -27.53 -6.76
C ASN A 295 -25.63 -27.58 -5.78
N HIS A 296 -25.63 -26.72 -4.76
CA HIS A 296 -24.64 -26.69 -3.68
C HIS A 296 -25.32 -27.15 -2.37
N PRO A 297 -25.17 -28.41 -1.96
CA PRO A 297 -25.79 -28.92 -0.73
C PRO A 297 -25.30 -28.22 0.54
N ASN A 298 -26.08 -28.31 1.61
CA ASN A 298 -25.62 -27.84 2.93
C ASN A 298 -24.31 -28.54 3.33
N GLY A 299 -23.36 -27.75 3.82
CA GLY A 299 -22.02 -28.24 4.19
C GLY A 299 -20.98 -28.16 3.06
N THR A 300 -21.36 -27.67 1.87
CA THR A 300 -20.43 -27.33 0.78
C THR A 300 -20.32 -25.80 0.63
N PRO A 301 -19.31 -25.27 -0.10
CA PRO A 301 -19.24 -23.84 -0.38
C PRO A 301 -20.53 -23.30 -1.00
N PRO A 302 -21.09 -22.18 -0.55
CA PRO A 302 -22.15 -21.45 -1.26
C PRO A 302 -21.64 -20.86 -2.58
N GLN A 303 -22.51 -20.62 -3.55
CA GLN A 303 -22.12 -20.11 -4.87
C GLN A 303 -21.42 -18.74 -4.82
N GLY A 304 -20.25 -18.62 -5.43
CA GLY A 304 -19.54 -17.33 -5.57
C GLY A 304 -18.95 -16.77 -4.27
N ASP A 305 -18.96 -17.55 -3.18
CA ASP A 305 -18.23 -17.24 -1.94
C ASP A 305 -16.77 -17.68 -2.07
N ILE A 306 -15.89 -17.03 -1.30
CA ILE A 306 -14.51 -17.52 -1.11
C ILE A 306 -14.51 -18.61 -0.04
N ALA A 307 -14.23 -19.81 -0.51
CA ALA A 307 -14.01 -20.99 0.29
C ALA A 307 -12.55 -21.11 0.70
N TYR A 308 -12.29 -21.89 1.75
CA TYR A 308 -10.92 -22.24 2.12
C TYR A 308 -10.78 -23.68 2.64
N MET A 309 -9.58 -24.19 2.45
CA MET A 309 -9.11 -25.49 2.86
C MET A 309 -7.78 -25.34 3.61
N THR A 310 -7.46 -26.28 4.48
CA THR A 310 -6.20 -26.24 5.23
C THR A 310 -5.35 -27.49 5.06
N SER A 311 -4.03 -27.35 5.11
CA SER A 311 -3.07 -28.46 5.15
C SER A 311 -1.87 -28.17 6.04
N ASN A 312 -1.18 -29.22 6.48
CA ASN A 312 0.12 -29.12 7.15
C ASN A 312 1.31 -29.08 6.16
N SER A 313 1.03 -29.14 4.86
CA SER A 313 2.02 -29.08 3.78
C SER A 313 1.53 -28.13 2.69
N PRO A 314 2.41 -27.34 2.04
CA PRO A 314 2.01 -26.40 1.00
C PRO A 314 1.41 -27.11 -0.23
N MET A 315 1.76 -28.37 -0.47
CA MET A 315 1.21 -29.14 -1.60
C MET A 315 0.07 -30.09 -1.19
N GLY A 316 -0.47 -29.93 0.02
CA GLY A 316 -1.56 -30.75 0.52
C GLY A 316 -1.12 -32.06 1.19
N PRO A 317 -2.08 -32.97 1.49
CA PRO A 317 -3.50 -32.88 1.12
C PRO A 317 -4.23 -31.76 1.87
N PHE A 318 -5.14 -31.06 1.19
CA PHE A 318 -5.97 -30.00 1.75
C PHE A 318 -7.32 -30.53 2.21
N THR A 319 -7.87 -29.97 3.29
CA THR A 319 -9.21 -30.31 3.81
C THR A 319 -10.07 -29.06 3.90
N TYR A 320 -11.25 -29.07 3.28
CA TYR A 320 -12.22 -27.97 3.32
C TYR A 320 -12.63 -27.61 4.76
N LYS A 321 -12.79 -26.31 5.03
CA LYS A 321 -13.11 -25.78 6.36
C LYS A 321 -14.30 -24.82 6.40
N GLY A 322 -14.69 -24.23 5.29
CA GLY A 322 -15.81 -23.28 5.25
C GLY A 322 -15.60 -22.19 4.21
N THR A 323 -16.37 -21.11 4.34
CA THR A 323 -16.17 -19.85 3.59
C THR A 323 -15.92 -18.71 4.56
N PHE A 324 -15.27 -17.64 4.09
CA PHE A 324 -14.96 -16.48 4.93
C PHE A 324 -15.21 -15.13 4.26
N LEU A 325 -15.39 -15.08 2.94
CA LEU A 325 -15.75 -13.87 2.20
C LEU A 325 -16.95 -14.19 1.32
N LYS A 326 -18.00 -13.37 1.39
CA LYS A 326 -19.21 -13.58 0.60
C LYS A 326 -19.07 -13.02 -0.80
N ASN A 327 -19.94 -13.45 -1.70
CA ASN A 327 -20.05 -12.77 -2.99
C ASN A 327 -20.35 -11.26 -2.77
N PRO A 328 -19.69 -10.34 -3.52
CA PRO A 328 -19.91 -8.90 -3.36
C PRO A 328 -21.38 -8.45 -3.43
N GLY A 329 -22.23 -9.20 -4.15
CA GLY A 329 -23.66 -8.95 -4.24
C GLY A 329 -24.38 -8.95 -2.89
N THR A 330 -23.86 -9.68 -1.91
CA THR A 330 -24.44 -9.82 -0.57
C THR A 330 -24.43 -8.51 0.22
N TYR A 331 -23.31 -7.78 0.18
CA TYR A 331 -23.11 -6.58 0.99
C TYR A 331 -23.32 -5.28 0.20
N PHE A 332 -22.97 -5.28 -1.08
CA PHE A 332 -22.96 -4.07 -1.89
C PHE A 332 -24.18 -3.94 -2.80
N GLY A 333 -25.02 -4.97 -2.91
CA GLY A 333 -26.18 -5.00 -3.82
C GLY A 333 -25.79 -4.97 -5.31
N VAL A 334 -24.51 -5.17 -5.61
CA VAL A 334 -23.95 -5.32 -6.96
C VAL A 334 -23.00 -6.52 -6.91
N GLY A 335 -23.29 -7.53 -7.72
CA GLY A 335 -22.57 -8.81 -7.73
C GLY A 335 -21.58 -8.94 -8.88
N GLY A 336 -20.93 -10.09 -8.96
CA GLY A 336 -19.96 -10.42 -10.01
C GLY A 336 -19.17 -11.67 -9.61
N ASN A 337 -18.07 -11.90 -10.32
CA ASN A 337 -17.03 -12.80 -9.81
C ASN A 337 -16.48 -12.29 -8.47
N ASN A 338 -15.80 -13.19 -7.75
CA ASN A 338 -15.18 -12.89 -6.48
C ASN A 338 -13.69 -13.25 -6.60
N HIS A 339 -12.81 -12.30 -6.28
CA HIS A 339 -11.37 -12.47 -6.36
C HIS A 339 -10.72 -11.85 -5.12
N HIS A 340 -9.72 -12.51 -4.55
CA HIS A 340 -9.14 -12.10 -3.27
C HIS A 340 -7.66 -12.48 -3.07
N ALA A 341 -7.02 -11.81 -2.13
CA ALA A 341 -5.78 -12.26 -1.52
C ALA A 341 -5.75 -11.96 -0.02
N VAL A 342 -5.36 -12.94 0.80
CA VAL A 342 -5.18 -12.79 2.24
C VAL A 342 -3.72 -12.44 2.54
N PHE A 343 -3.51 -11.41 3.35
CA PHE A 343 -2.16 -10.94 3.71
C PHE A 343 -2.10 -10.43 5.15
N GLN A 344 -0.89 -10.35 5.70
CA GLN A 344 -0.65 -9.79 7.02
C GLN A 344 0.14 -8.48 6.90
N PHE A 345 -0.33 -7.43 7.57
CA PHE A 345 0.34 -6.14 7.67
C PHE A 345 0.27 -5.63 9.11
N ASN A 346 1.39 -5.17 9.68
CA ASN A 346 1.48 -4.71 11.07
C ASN A 346 0.82 -5.67 12.08
N ASN A 347 1.15 -6.96 11.98
CA ASN A 347 0.63 -8.06 12.80
C ASN A 347 -0.89 -8.33 12.69
N GLN A 348 -1.60 -7.64 11.80
CA GLN A 348 -3.02 -7.83 11.55
C GLN A 348 -3.25 -8.52 10.20
N TRP A 349 -4.18 -9.47 10.15
CA TRP A 349 -4.60 -10.13 8.92
C TRP A 349 -5.70 -9.35 8.23
N TYR A 350 -5.64 -9.32 6.90
CA TYR A 350 -6.56 -8.65 6.01
C TYR A 350 -6.85 -9.51 4.79
N VAL A 351 -7.95 -9.19 4.11
CA VAL A 351 -8.22 -9.65 2.76
C VAL A 351 -8.38 -8.44 1.86
N VAL A 352 -7.64 -8.41 0.75
CA VAL A 352 -7.95 -7.53 -0.37
C VAL A 352 -8.84 -8.30 -1.33
N TYR A 353 -9.89 -7.66 -1.84
CA TYR A 353 -10.84 -8.25 -2.78
C TYR A 353 -11.41 -7.15 -3.69
N HIS A 354 -12.24 -7.49 -4.67
CA HIS A 354 -12.89 -6.49 -5.50
C HIS A 354 -14.42 -6.45 -5.36
N ALA A 355 -15.01 -5.32 -5.75
CA ALA A 355 -16.45 -5.16 -5.93
C ALA A 355 -16.74 -4.09 -7.00
N GLN A 356 -17.96 -4.03 -7.53
CA GLN A 356 -18.36 -3.00 -8.53
C GLN A 356 -18.84 -1.69 -7.86
N THR A 357 -18.23 -1.27 -6.75
CA THR A 357 -18.72 -0.14 -5.92
C THR A 357 -18.53 1.22 -6.58
N LEU A 358 -17.39 1.46 -7.26
CA LEU A 358 -17.20 2.67 -8.06
C LEU A 358 -18.18 2.70 -9.24
N GLY A 359 -18.30 1.59 -9.96
CA GLY A 359 -19.27 1.44 -11.05
C GLY A 359 -20.70 1.73 -10.59
N LYS A 360 -21.10 1.21 -9.42
CA LYS A 360 -22.40 1.51 -8.80
C LYS A 360 -22.58 3.01 -8.53
N ALA A 361 -21.58 3.68 -7.96
CA ALA A 361 -21.63 5.12 -7.69
C ALA A 361 -21.75 5.96 -8.99
N MET A 362 -21.21 5.46 -10.09
CA MET A 362 -21.32 6.08 -11.43
C MET A 362 -22.59 5.68 -12.19
N GLY A 363 -23.39 4.73 -11.68
CA GLY A 363 -24.54 4.17 -12.41
C GLY A 363 -24.16 3.19 -13.53
N ILE A 364 -22.95 2.61 -13.50
CA ILE A 364 -22.36 1.73 -14.51
C ILE A 364 -21.88 0.43 -13.85
N THR A 365 -22.78 -0.54 -13.66
CA THR A 365 -22.47 -1.86 -13.07
C THR A 365 -22.36 -2.92 -14.17
N LYS A 366 -21.32 -2.79 -14.99
CA LYS A 366 -21.11 -3.57 -16.22
C LYS A 366 -19.88 -4.48 -16.17
N GLY A 367 -19.49 -4.92 -14.97
CA GLY A 367 -18.30 -5.75 -14.76
C GLY A 367 -17.01 -4.98 -14.49
N TYR A 368 -17.09 -3.67 -14.24
CA TYR A 368 -15.94 -2.83 -13.86
C TYR A 368 -15.77 -2.82 -12.34
N ARG A 369 -14.59 -3.23 -11.88
CA ARG A 369 -14.34 -3.61 -10.48
C ARG A 369 -13.37 -2.65 -9.81
N SER A 370 -13.46 -2.56 -8.49
CA SER A 370 -12.64 -1.70 -7.65
C SER A 370 -12.13 -2.46 -6.44
N PRO A 371 -10.88 -2.21 -6.01
CA PRO A 371 -10.28 -2.92 -4.89
C PRO A 371 -10.88 -2.46 -3.55
N MET A 372 -10.97 -3.40 -2.62
CA MET A 372 -11.55 -3.26 -1.28
C MET A 372 -10.65 -4.01 -0.29
N ILE A 373 -10.53 -3.53 0.96
CA ILE A 373 -9.84 -4.26 2.04
C ILE A 373 -10.67 -4.25 3.32
N ASN A 374 -10.79 -5.41 3.95
CA ASN A 374 -11.35 -5.58 5.29
C ASN A 374 -10.48 -6.53 6.13
N LYS A 375 -10.67 -6.49 7.46
CA LYS A 375 -9.91 -7.33 8.40
C LYS A 375 -10.33 -8.79 8.33
N VAL A 376 -9.34 -9.67 8.44
CA VAL A 376 -9.52 -11.12 8.65
C VAL A 376 -9.23 -11.45 10.10
N SER A 377 -9.99 -12.38 10.67
CA SER A 377 -9.72 -12.92 12.00
C SER A 377 -9.89 -14.43 12.01
N TYR A 378 -9.19 -15.08 12.94
CA TYR A 378 -9.24 -16.51 13.14
C TYR A 378 -9.79 -16.80 14.53
N SER A 379 -10.63 -17.81 14.61
CA SER A 379 -11.02 -18.41 15.88
C SER A 379 -9.86 -19.19 16.50
N PRO A 380 -9.91 -19.52 17.81
CA PRO A 380 -8.81 -20.21 18.50
C PRO A 380 -8.40 -21.56 17.90
N ASN A 381 -9.30 -22.25 17.19
CA ASN A 381 -9.03 -23.52 16.53
C ASN A 381 -8.51 -23.35 15.08
N GLY A 382 -8.23 -22.11 14.66
CA GLY A 382 -7.70 -21.78 13.33
C GLY A 382 -8.77 -21.73 12.22
N LEU A 383 -10.06 -21.67 12.53
CA LEU A 383 -11.07 -21.38 11.50
C LEU A 383 -11.14 -19.88 11.21
N MET A 384 -11.22 -19.51 9.94
CA MET A 384 -11.41 -18.12 9.52
C MET A 384 -12.84 -17.70 9.86
N ASN A 385 -12.99 -16.53 10.47
CA ASN A 385 -14.31 -15.94 10.68
C ASN A 385 -14.77 -15.25 9.39
N ASN A 386 -16.08 -15.17 9.19
CA ASN A 386 -16.62 -14.36 8.10
C ASN A 386 -16.14 -12.92 8.23
N VAL A 387 -15.64 -12.38 7.13
CA VAL A 387 -15.30 -10.98 6.98
C VAL A 387 -16.58 -10.15 7.06
N ILE A 388 -16.44 -8.91 7.53
CA ILE A 388 -17.49 -7.90 7.46
C ILE A 388 -17.09 -6.98 6.31
N GLU A 389 -17.63 -7.23 5.12
CA GLU A 389 -17.41 -6.42 3.93
C GLU A 389 -18.21 -5.11 4.01
N ASP A 390 -17.53 -3.97 3.91
CA ASP A 390 -18.18 -2.66 4.00
C ASP A 390 -17.40 -1.55 3.28
N MET A 391 -18.00 -0.35 3.22
CA MET A 391 -17.34 0.86 2.70
C MET A 391 -16.41 1.51 3.73
N GLN A 392 -16.62 1.25 5.03
CA GLN A 392 -15.80 1.81 6.10
C GLN A 392 -14.34 1.35 5.96
N GLY A 393 -14.15 0.06 5.62
CA GLY A 393 -12.86 -0.55 5.37
C GLY A 393 -11.95 -0.55 6.59
N VAL A 394 -10.64 -0.53 6.35
CA VAL A 394 -9.63 -0.56 7.42
C VAL A 394 -9.37 0.84 7.96
N ALA A 395 -9.52 1.02 9.27
CA ALA A 395 -9.11 2.26 9.93
C ALA A 395 -7.60 2.54 9.72
N GLN A 396 -7.25 3.80 9.50
CA GLN A 396 -5.87 4.21 9.25
C GLN A 396 -4.92 3.77 10.38
N VAL A 397 -3.81 3.13 10.03
CA VAL A 397 -2.90 2.48 11.00
C VAL A 397 -1.64 3.28 11.33
N ALA A 398 -1.37 4.36 10.60
CA ALA A 398 -0.26 5.29 10.86
C ALA A 398 -0.65 6.71 10.43
N ASN A 399 -0.06 7.73 11.05
CA ASN A 399 -0.22 9.11 10.59
C ASN A 399 0.68 9.36 9.37
N LEU A 400 0.22 10.21 8.45
CA LEU A 400 1.03 10.71 7.36
C LEU A 400 1.97 11.80 7.86
N ASN A 401 3.22 11.80 7.41
CA ASN A 401 4.18 12.86 7.73
C ASN A 401 4.21 13.91 6.59
N PRO A 402 3.62 15.11 6.78
CA PRO A 402 3.48 16.11 5.72
C PRO A 402 4.79 16.82 5.37
N TYR A 403 5.86 16.58 6.13
CA TYR A 403 7.17 17.18 5.91
C TYR A 403 8.06 16.34 4.99
N LYS A 404 7.59 15.17 4.51
CA LYS A 404 8.24 14.41 3.44
C LYS A 404 7.80 14.94 2.09
N ARG A 405 8.64 14.77 1.06
CA ARG A 405 8.11 14.72 -0.31
C ARG A 405 7.02 13.66 -0.33
N THR A 406 5.81 14.08 -0.68
CA THR A 406 4.65 13.22 -0.83
C THR A 406 4.14 13.42 -2.25
N GLU A 407 4.09 12.35 -3.03
CA GLU A 407 3.54 12.43 -4.39
C GLU A 407 2.07 12.88 -4.32
N ALA A 408 1.64 13.73 -5.24
CA ALA A 408 0.28 14.25 -5.28
C ALA A 408 -0.73 13.12 -5.54
N GLU A 409 -0.31 12.08 -6.25
CA GLU A 409 -1.03 10.83 -6.44
C GLU A 409 -1.01 9.90 -5.21
N THR A 410 -0.55 10.37 -4.05
CA THR A 410 -0.85 9.78 -2.74
C THR A 410 -2.17 10.33 -2.23
N ILE A 411 -3.23 9.57 -2.44
CA ILE A 411 -4.62 10.04 -2.30
C ILE A 411 -5.34 9.26 -1.22
N GLY A 412 -5.88 9.96 -0.22
CA GLY A 412 -6.88 9.44 0.70
C GLY A 412 -8.28 9.49 0.07
N TRP A 413 -8.67 10.66 -0.44
CA TRP A 413 -9.94 10.92 -1.11
C TRP A 413 -9.78 11.96 -2.22
N ASN A 414 -10.68 11.99 -3.18
CA ASN A 414 -10.67 13.00 -4.24
C ASN A 414 -12.06 13.26 -4.81
N GLY A 415 -12.18 14.38 -5.54
CA GLY A 415 -13.33 14.68 -6.39
C GLY A 415 -12.86 15.36 -7.69
N GLY A 416 -13.10 14.69 -8.82
CA GLY A 416 -12.97 15.26 -10.17
C GLY A 416 -11.61 15.14 -10.86
N ILE A 417 -10.60 14.53 -10.21
CA ILE A 417 -9.24 14.42 -10.75
C ILE A 417 -8.98 13.10 -11.48
N SER A 418 -7.83 13.02 -12.14
CA SER A 418 -7.24 11.79 -12.69
C SER A 418 -5.73 11.76 -12.44
N THR A 419 -5.08 10.65 -12.76
CA THR A 419 -3.60 10.51 -12.70
C THR A 419 -3.04 10.13 -14.06
N GLN A 420 -1.84 10.61 -14.41
CA GLN A 420 -1.15 10.26 -15.66
C GLN A 420 0.36 10.10 -15.45
N LYS A 421 1.08 9.60 -16.46
CA LYS A 421 2.55 9.52 -16.42
C LYS A 421 3.18 10.92 -16.36
N CYS A 422 4.10 11.09 -15.41
CA CYS A 422 4.83 12.33 -15.19
C CYS A 422 6.26 12.24 -15.75
N THR A 423 6.73 13.33 -16.35
CA THR A 423 8.13 13.43 -16.83
C THR A 423 9.12 13.82 -15.73
N ALA A 424 8.63 14.29 -14.57
CA ALA A 424 9.47 14.53 -13.40
C ALA A 424 9.88 13.19 -12.76
N PRO A 425 11.05 13.13 -12.08
CA PRO A 425 11.52 11.88 -11.49
C PRO A 425 10.71 11.50 -10.24
N GLY A 426 10.33 10.23 -10.15
CA GLY A 426 9.61 9.67 -9.00
C GLY A 426 10.50 9.44 -7.78
N SER A 427 9.88 9.32 -6.59
CA SER A 427 10.61 9.15 -5.33
C SER A 427 11.08 7.73 -5.05
N MET A 428 10.33 6.70 -5.47
CA MET A 428 10.73 5.29 -5.28
C MET A 428 11.65 4.80 -6.39
N VAL A 429 11.26 5.05 -7.63
CA VAL A 429 12.05 4.74 -8.83
C VAL A 429 11.99 5.96 -9.73
N SER A 430 13.15 6.54 -10.07
CA SER A 430 13.20 7.80 -10.82
C SER A 430 12.51 7.75 -12.18
N SER A 431 12.47 6.57 -12.82
CA SER A 431 11.82 6.35 -14.11
C SER A 431 10.32 6.02 -14.02
N ASN A 432 9.75 5.91 -12.82
CA ASN A 432 8.34 5.62 -12.61
C ASN A 432 7.73 6.70 -11.70
N ASN A 433 6.92 7.57 -12.29
CA ASN A 433 6.26 8.66 -11.59
C ASN A 433 4.92 8.98 -12.25
N LEU A 434 3.97 9.47 -11.46
CA LEU A 434 2.72 10.01 -11.97
C LEU A 434 2.58 11.48 -11.57
N ASP A 435 1.56 12.11 -12.12
CA ASP A 435 1.05 13.39 -11.67
C ASP A 435 -0.47 13.36 -11.64
N VAL A 436 -1.05 14.19 -10.77
CA VAL A 436 -2.48 14.45 -10.76
C VAL A 436 -2.80 15.46 -11.86
N THR A 437 -3.79 15.12 -12.69
CA THR A 437 -4.21 15.84 -13.88
C THR A 437 -5.73 15.91 -13.97
N SER A 438 -6.25 16.46 -15.08
CA SER A 438 -7.67 16.75 -15.29
C SER A 438 -8.26 17.60 -14.16
N ILE A 439 -7.44 18.52 -13.64
CA ILE A 439 -7.79 19.44 -12.56
C ILE A 439 -8.60 20.60 -13.14
N ASN A 440 -9.86 20.71 -12.73
CA ASN A 440 -10.76 21.82 -13.05
C ASN A 440 -11.08 22.64 -11.79
N ASN A 441 -11.76 23.77 -11.98
CA ASN A 441 -12.21 24.59 -10.87
C ASN A 441 -13.24 23.84 -10.01
N GLY A 442 -12.97 23.72 -8.71
CA GLY A 442 -13.83 23.03 -7.74
C GLY A 442 -13.39 21.60 -7.43
N ASP A 443 -12.48 21.03 -8.23
CA ASP A 443 -11.90 19.72 -7.96
C ASP A 443 -10.95 19.77 -6.76
N TRP A 444 -10.70 18.60 -6.18
CA TRP A 444 -9.82 18.49 -5.02
C TRP A 444 -9.26 17.09 -4.84
N LEU A 445 -8.17 17.00 -4.09
CA LEU A 445 -7.70 15.76 -3.49
C LEU A 445 -7.39 15.99 -2.01
N ALA A 446 -7.42 14.92 -1.21
CA ALA A 446 -7.15 14.99 0.21
C ALA A 446 -6.33 13.80 0.70
N VAL A 447 -5.55 14.04 1.76
CA VAL A 447 -4.86 13.02 2.54
C VAL A 447 -5.38 12.99 3.97
N SER A 448 -5.41 11.79 4.54
CA SER A 448 -5.91 11.53 5.89
C SER A 448 -4.81 11.61 6.94
N LYS A 449 -5.12 12.23 8.09
CA LYS A 449 -4.27 12.28 9.31
C LYS A 449 -2.80 12.63 9.06
N ALA A 450 -2.57 13.76 8.40
CA ALA A 450 -1.25 14.37 8.38
C ALA A 450 -0.90 14.96 9.75
N ASP A 451 0.24 14.58 10.30
CA ASP A 451 0.71 15.04 11.61
C ASP A 451 1.67 16.23 11.47
N PHE A 452 1.19 17.42 11.79
CA PHE A 452 1.98 18.66 11.77
C PHE A 452 2.81 18.88 13.03
N GLY A 453 2.76 18.00 14.04
CA GLY A 453 3.51 18.18 15.28
C GLY A 453 3.37 19.59 15.84
N SER A 454 4.48 20.33 15.91
CA SER A 454 4.55 21.69 16.44
C SER A 454 4.23 22.82 15.46
N GLY A 455 3.99 22.52 14.16
CA GLY A 455 3.56 23.52 13.20
C GLY A 455 4.26 23.50 11.85
N ALA A 456 3.51 23.76 10.78
CA ALA A 456 4.05 24.10 9.46
C ALA A 456 4.25 25.62 9.29
N ALA A 457 5.23 26.00 8.47
CA ALA A 457 5.56 27.37 8.09
C ALA A 457 5.17 27.69 6.64
N SER A 458 5.46 26.75 5.75
CA SER A 458 5.23 26.90 4.32
C SER A 458 4.84 25.58 3.68
N PHE A 459 4.23 25.70 2.53
CA PHE A 459 3.89 24.60 1.64
C PHE A 459 4.56 24.82 0.30
N LYS A 460 5.10 23.75 -0.28
CA LYS A 460 5.59 23.74 -1.65
C LYS A 460 4.98 22.61 -2.45
N ALA A 461 4.82 22.83 -3.75
CA ALA A 461 4.35 21.86 -4.71
C ALA A 461 5.12 21.97 -6.02
N ASN A 462 5.40 20.83 -6.64
CA ASN A 462 5.89 20.77 -8.01
C ASN A 462 4.71 20.68 -8.97
N VAL A 463 4.59 21.66 -9.86
CA VAL A 463 3.42 21.83 -10.74
C VAL A 463 3.86 22.14 -12.17
N ALA A 464 3.00 21.81 -13.13
CA ALA A 464 3.17 22.17 -14.53
C ALA A 464 1.85 22.74 -15.07
N SER A 465 1.89 23.85 -15.80
CA SER A 465 0.67 24.58 -16.17
C SER A 465 0.82 25.40 -17.44
N THR A 466 -0.26 25.46 -18.23
CA THR A 466 -0.38 26.37 -19.39
C THR A 466 -1.17 27.64 -19.06
N VAL A 467 -2.10 27.58 -18.10
CA VAL A 467 -3.07 28.66 -17.81
C VAL A 467 -2.97 29.24 -16.40
N GLY A 468 -2.34 28.51 -15.47
CA GLY A 468 -2.27 28.85 -14.05
C GLY A 468 -3.54 28.47 -13.28
N GLY A 469 -3.54 28.79 -11.99
CA GLY A 469 -4.63 28.50 -11.07
C GLY A 469 -4.18 28.67 -9.62
N LYS A 470 -4.89 28.03 -8.69
CA LYS A 470 -4.52 28.02 -7.28
C LYS A 470 -4.75 26.65 -6.66
N ILE A 471 -3.92 26.36 -5.66
CA ILE A 471 -4.13 25.27 -4.71
C ILE A 471 -4.45 25.91 -3.36
N GLU A 472 -5.70 25.81 -2.93
CA GLU A 472 -6.16 26.19 -1.61
C GLU A 472 -5.97 25.01 -0.65
N ILE A 473 -5.34 25.26 0.50
CA ILE A 473 -4.97 24.22 1.47
C ILE A 473 -5.91 24.36 2.66
N HIS A 474 -6.85 23.42 2.78
CA HIS A 474 -7.86 23.37 3.83
C HIS A 474 -7.59 22.22 4.79
N LEU A 475 -7.98 22.40 6.06
CA LEU A 475 -7.98 21.34 7.06
C LEU A 475 -9.36 20.69 7.18
N ASP A 476 -9.35 19.36 7.33
CA ASP A 476 -10.46 18.49 7.75
C ASP A 476 -11.64 18.36 6.79
N SER A 477 -11.86 19.33 5.89
CA SER A 477 -12.81 19.25 4.78
C SER A 477 -12.42 20.19 3.64
N ALA A 478 -13.00 20.00 2.44
CA ALA A 478 -12.72 20.81 1.25
C ALA A 478 -13.08 22.31 1.42
N ASP A 479 -14.00 22.63 2.33
CA ASP A 479 -14.35 24.02 2.71
C ASP A 479 -13.97 24.33 4.17
N GLY A 480 -13.06 23.54 4.74
CA GLY A 480 -12.59 23.69 6.12
C GLY A 480 -11.67 24.89 6.30
N GLN A 481 -10.93 24.92 7.42
CA GLN A 481 -10.04 26.04 7.71
C GLN A 481 -8.98 26.20 6.61
N LEU A 482 -9.02 27.31 5.88
CA LEU A 482 -7.98 27.70 4.92
C LEU A 482 -6.72 28.13 5.66
N ILE A 483 -5.63 27.37 5.46
CA ILE A 483 -4.32 27.64 6.07
C ILE A 483 -3.34 28.26 5.09
N GLY A 484 -3.53 28.12 3.78
CA GLY A 484 -2.69 28.78 2.79
C GLY A 484 -3.22 28.61 1.38
N THR A 485 -2.71 29.42 0.46
CA THR A 485 -3.05 29.36 -0.96
C THR A 485 -1.78 29.45 -1.77
N LEU A 486 -1.46 28.41 -2.53
CA LEU A 486 -0.38 28.43 -3.49
C LEU A 486 -0.91 28.96 -4.83
N ASN A 487 -0.35 30.06 -5.32
CA ASN A 487 -0.66 30.56 -6.65
C ASN A 487 0.18 29.81 -7.68
N VAL A 488 -0.48 29.12 -8.62
CA VAL A 488 0.17 28.40 -9.72
C VAL A 488 0.24 29.31 -10.93
N SER A 489 1.47 29.68 -11.32
CA SER A 489 1.71 30.45 -12.53
C SER A 489 1.92 29.52 -13.75
N PRO A 490 1.67 29.98 -14.99
CA PRO A 490 2.02 29.23 -16.17
C PRO A 490 3.52 28.87 -16.18
N THR A 491 3.82 27.59 -16.38
CA THR A 491 5.20 27.08 -16.32
C THR A 491 5.83 26.91 -17.70
N GLY A 492 5.00 26.94 -18.76
CA GLY A 492 5.41 26.80 -20.16
C GLY A 492 4.80 25.58 -20.86
N GLY A 493 4.13 24.69 -20.11
CA GLY A 493 3.51 23.48 -20.67
C GLY A 493 3.02 22.53 -19.57
N GLU A 494 2.27 21.51 -19.96
CA GLU A 494 1.68 20.51 -19.04
C GLU A 494 2.70 19.52 -18.44
N GLN A 495 3.92 19.48 -18.99
CA GLN A 495 5.02 18.64 -18.49
C GLN A 495 6.30 19.49 -18.32
N GLN A 496 6.15 20.79 -18.07
CA GLN A 496 7.24 21.72 -17.76
C GLN A 496 7.16 22.09 -16.28
N TRP A 497 7.92 21.38 -15.45
CA TRP A 497 7.76 21.38 -14.00
C TRP A 497 8.46 22.55 -13.33
N LYS A 498 7.77 23.20 -12.38
CA LYS A 498 8.35 24.19 -11.47
C LYS A 498 7.86 23.96 -10.05
N GLU A 499 8.80 23.97 -9.12
CA GLU A 499 8.46 24.03 -7.69
C GLU A 499 8.00 25.45 -7.35
N MET A 500 6.83 25.55 -6.72
CA MET A 500 6.27 26.81 -6.23
C MET A 500 5.98 26.67 -4.74
N GLN A 501 6.06 27.78 -4.01
CA GLN A 501 5.91 27.82 -2.55
C GLN A 501 4.98 28.95 -2.10
N CYS A 502 4.26 28.73 -0.99
CA CYS A 502 3.53 29.75 -0.26
C CYS A 502 3.71 29.57 1.26
N ASN A 503 3.48 30.64 2.02
CA ASN A 503 3.39 30.56 3.47
C ASN A 503 2.05 29.93 3.88
N VAL A 504 2.05 29.20 4.98
CA VAL A 504 0.83 28.68 5.61
C VAL A 504 0.70 29.20 7.03
N LYS A 505 -0.54 29.34 7.50
CA LYS A 505 -0.82 29.56 8.92
C LYS A 505 -0.29 28.35 9.68
N SER A 506 0.40 28.62 10.79
CA SER A 506 0.90 27.54 11.63
C SER A 506 -0.24 26.78 12.25
N VAL A 507 -0.27 25.48 11.98
CA VAL A 507 -1.26 24.52 12.49
C VAL A 507 -0.54 23.31 13.04
N SER A 508 -0.94 22.87 14.23
CA SER A 508 -0.31 21.80 15.01
C SER A 508 -1.24 20.60 15.14
N GLY A 509 -0.67 19.42 15.38
CA GLY A 509 -1.44 18.19 15.56
C GLY A 509 -1.86 17.53 14.25
N VAL A 510 -2.83 16.62 14.34
CA VAL A 510 -3.19 15.69 13.27
C VAL A 510 -4.47 16.15 12.57
N HIS A 511 -4.38 16.37 11.26
CA HIS A 511 -5.50 16.84 10.43
C HIS A 511 -5.59 16.10 9.11
N ASN A 512 -6.78 16.03 8.52
CA ASN A 512 -6.87 15.74 7.09
C ASN A 512 -6.49 17.01 6.31
N ILE A 513 -5.74 16.87 5.22
CA ILE A 513 -5.39 18.00 4.35
C ILE A 513 -6.18 17.87 3.06
N PHE A 514 -6.91 18.91 2.69
CA PHE A 514 -7.62 19.04 1.43
C PHE A 514 -6.91 20.08 0.56
N PHE A 515 -6.53 19.68 -0.65
CA PHE A 515 -6.03 20.56 -1.70
C PHE A 515 -7.16 20.84 -2.67
N LYS A 516 -7.80 22.01 -2.54
CA LYS A 516 -8.88 22.47 -3.41
C LYS A 516 -8.31 23.28 -4.56
N PHE A 517 -8.74 23.00 -5.78
CA PHE A 517 -8.21 23.62 -6.99
C PHE A 517 -9.17 24.68 -7.51
N THR A 518 -8.66 25.90 -7.76
CA THR A 518 -9.48 27.01 -8.27
C THR A 518 -8.82 27.70 -9.46
N GLY A 519 -9.64 28.20 -10.39
CA GLY A 519 -9.17 28.83 -11.61
C GLY A 519 -10.31 29.26 -12.55
N ASN A 520 -10.00 30.14 -13.51
CA ASN A 520 -11.00 30.74 -14.41
C ASN A 520 -10.96 30.14 -15.83
N SER A 521 -10.21 29.05 -16.04
CA SER A 521 -10.05 28.40 -17.34
C SER A 521 -10.95 27.18 -17.43
N SER A 522 -11.44 26.89 -18.64
CA SER A 522 -12.13 25.63 -18.98
C SER A 522 -11.18 24.51 -19.45
N LYS A 523 -9.88 24.81 -19.57
CA LYS A 523 -8.82 23.81 -19.77
C LYS A 523 -8.37 23.24 -18.43
N ASN A 524 -7.66 22.10 -18.45
CA ASN A 524 -6.89 21.63 -17.31
C ASN A 524 -6.06 22.77 -16.71
N LEU A 525 -6.26 23.06 -15.42
CA LEU A 525 -5.66 24.22 -14.75
C LEU A 525 -4.15 24.05 -14.63
N PHE A 526 -3.72 22.90 -14.11
CA PHE A 526 -2.33 22.51 -13.93
C PHE A 526 -2.26 21.00 -13.66
N ASN A 527 -1.08 20.44 -13.80
CA ASN A 527 -0.72 19.12 -13.28
C ASN A 527 0.06 19.30 -11.98
N PHE A 528 -0.11 18.35 -11.06
CA PHE A 528 0.45 18.39 -9.71
C PHE A 528 1.20 17.09 -9.44
N ASP A 529 2.53 17.18 -9.25
CA ASP A 529 3.44 16.04 -9.16
C ASP A 529 3.70 15.63 -7.71
N TYR A 530 4.25 16.53 -6.89
CA TYR A 530 4.42 16.26 -5.46
C TYR A 530 4.24 17.52 -4.62
N TRP A 531 4.09 17.33 -3.32
CA TRP A 531 4.07 18.40 -2.33
C TRP A 531 4.89 18.08 -1.08
N GLN A 532 5.16 19.12 -0.31
CA GLN A 532 5.87 19.03 0.96
C GLN A 532 5.59 20.27 1.82
N PHE A 533 5.34 20.10 3.11
CA PHE A 533 5.38 21.21 4.07
C PHE A 533 6.80 21.39 4.62
N SER A 534 7.11 22.60 5.08
CA SER A 534 8.30 22.88 5.88
C SER A 534 7.88 23.29 7.29
N ALA A 535 8.63 22.85 8.29
CA ALA A 535 8.40 23.23 9.68
C ALA A 535 8.76 24.71 9.93
N ASN A 536 8.22 25.30 10.99
CA ASN A 536 8.67 26.60 11.50
C ASN A 536 10.14 26.51 11.93
N GLY A 537 11.04 27.05 11.10
CA GLY A 537 12.37 27.49 11.53
C GLY A 537 13.21 26.49 12.34
N THR A 538 13.29 25.22 11.91
CA THR A 538 14.47 24.34 12.10
C THR A 538 14.50 23.33 10.93
N ASN A 539 15.67 23.12 10.33
CA ASN A 539 15.92 22.34 9.12
C ASN A 539 15.26 20.92 9.07
N PRO A 540 14.98 20.41 7.85
CA PRO A 540 14.17 19.21 7.63
C PRO A 540 14.98 17.93 7.90
N THR A 541 14.44 17.02 8.71
CA THR A 541 14.87 15.61 8.70
C THR A 541 13.64 14.70 8.81
N ASN A 542 13.59 13.71 7.93
CA ASN A 542 12.67 12.57 7.92
C ASN A 542 13.50 11.28 8.03
N PRO A 543 12.93 10.11 8.37
CA PRO A 543 11.53 9.81 8.71
C PRO A 543 11.36 9.23 10.14
N THR A 544 10.22 9.46 10.79
CA THR A 544 9.78 8.65 11.94
C THR A 544 8.40 8.05 11.74
N THR A 545 8.35 6.73 11.93
CA THR A 545 7.20 5.95 12.35
C THR A 545 6.96 6.22 13.85
N ASP A 546 5.76 6.68 14.23
CA ASP A 546 5.35 6.95 15.62
C ASP A 546 4.45 5.79 16.12
N PRO A 547 4.21 5.58 17.43
CA PRO A 547 3.85 6.58 18.42
C PRO A 547 4.77 6.62 19.64
N THR A 548 5.24 7.80 20.05
CA THR A 548 5.14 8.40 21.40
C THR A 548 6.21 9.47 21.58
N THR A 549 5.78 10.68 21.97
CA THR A 549 6.56 11.70 22.70
C THR A 549 8.07 11.73 22.41
N ASN A 550 8.57 12.70 21.64
CA ASN A 550 10.03 12.94 21.52
C ASN A 550 10.66 12.85 22.93
N PRO A 551 11.46 11.81 23.23
CA PRO A 551 11.97 11.63 24.57
C PRO A 551 12.97 12.75 24.82
N THR A 552 12.87 13.44 25.96
CA THR A 552 13.84 14.47 26.35
C THR A 552 15.26 13.89 26.19
N PRO A 553 16.22 14.59 25.54
CA PRO A 553 17.58 14.07 25.40
C PRO A 553 18.13 13.56 26.74
N GLY A 554 18.67 12.34 26.76
CA GLY A 554 19.10 11.65 27.98
C GLY A 554 18.03 10.81 28.69
N SER A 555 16.76 10.87 28.27
CA SER A 555 15.71 9.96 28.74
C SER A 555 15.91 8.55 28.17
N THR A 556 15.53 7.53 28.94
CA THR A 556 15.62 6.13 28.51
C THR A 556 14.55 5.86 27.46
N VAL A 557 14.94 5.20 26.37
CA VAL A 557 14.08 4.75 25.28
C VAL A 557 13.97 3.24 25.32
N THR A 558 12.76 2.73 25.08
CA THR A 558 12.52 1.30 24.90
C THR A 558 12.51 0.99 23.41
N LEU A 559 13.47 0.19 22.95
CA LEU A 559 13.47 -0.38 21.61
C LEU A 559 12.84 -1.78 21.64
N ASN A 560 12.24 -2.23 20.54
CA ASN A 560 11.67 -3.57 20.47
C ASN A 560 12.74 -4.65 20.72
N ASN A 561 12.37 -5.75 21.37
CA ASN A 561 13.25 -6.92 21.43
C ASN A 561 13.45 -7.45 20.00
N GLY A 562 14.68 -7.83 19.64
CA GLY A 562 14.97 -8.28 18.28
C GLY A 562 16.44 -8.22 17.94
N TRP A 563 16.77 -8.65 16.72
CA TRP A 563 18.12 -8.55 16.19
C TRP A 563 18.35 -7.22 15.50
N TYR A 564 19.52 -6.64 15.75
CA TYR A 564 19.94 -5.35 15.24
C TYR A 564 21.38 -5.41 14.70
N TYR A 565 21.63 -4.64 13.65
CA TYR A 565 22.94 -4.05 13.41
C TYR A 565 22.99 -2.69 14.14
N ILE A 566 24.08 -2.39 14.84
CA ILE A 566 24.21 -1.16 15.63
C ILE A 566 25.28 -0.29 14.97
N LYS A 567 24.87 0.80 14.31
CA LYS A 567 25.74 1.63 13.49
C LYS A 567 26.14 2.91 14.21
N ASN A 568 27.44 3.18 14.30
CA ASN A 568 27.94 4.44 14.82
C ASN A 568 27.68 5.61 13.86
N VAL A 569 27.29 6.76 14.39
CA VAL A 569 26.94 7.96 13.61
C VAL A 569 28.18 8.68 13.07
N ASN A 570 29.28 8.76 13.81
CA ASN A 570 30.53 9.40 13.38
C ASN A 570 31.22 8.61 12.26
N ALA A 571 31.48 7.33 12.50
CA ALA A 571 32.24 6.47 11.61
C ALA A 571 31.42 5.87 10.46
N GLN A 572 30.08 5.86 10.56
CA GLN A 572 29.18 5.15 9.65
C GLN A 572 29.53 3.64 9.53
N LYS A 573 30.01 3.05 10.62
CA LYS A 573 30.43 1.65 10.75
C LYS A 573 29.67 0.97 11.87
N TYR A 574 29.68 -0.36 11.88
CA TYR A 574 28.90 -1.16 12.81
C TYR A 574 29.72 -1.63 14.00
N LEU A 575 29.05 -1.74 15.15
CA LEU A 575 29.54 -2.42 16.33
C LEU A 575 29.82 -3.89 15.99
N GLN A 576 31.07 -4.30 16.04
CA GLN A 576 31.55 -5.59 15.57
C GLN A 576 32.41 -6.29 16.62
N VAL A 577 32.18 -7.60 16.82
CA VAL A 577 33.13 -8.45 17.54
C VAL A 577 34.37 -8.67 16.67
N ALA A 578 35.54 -8.31 17.20
CA ALA A 578 36.81 -8.38 16.49
C ALA A 578 37.05 -9.76 15.89
N SER A 579 37.48 -9.80 14.63
CA SER A 579 37.71 -11.02 13.86
C SER A 579 36.49 -11.97 13.78
N ASN A 580 35.27 -11.48 14.04
CA ASN A 580 34.05 -12.28 13.99
C ASN A 580 34.11 -13.56 14.85
N THR A 581 34.79 -13.51 16.00
CA THR A 581 35.12 -14.69 16.82
C THR A 581 34.36 -14.71 18.15
N GLY A 582 33.51 -15.71 18.37
CA GLY A 582 32.74 -15.87 19.61
C GLY A 582 33.58 -16.45 20.75
N LYS A 583 34.26 -15.59 21.51
CA LYS A 583 35.08 -15.97 22.67
C LYS A 583 34.94 -14.93 23.79
N ALA A 584 34.89 -15.38 25.04
CA ALA A 584 34.90 -14.46 26.19
C ALA A 584 36.15 -13.56 26.18
N ARG A 585 35.95 -12.27 26.47
CA ARG A 585 36.93 -11.17 26.37
C ARG A 585 37.36 -10.81 24.96
N GLN A 586 36.66 -11.28 23.93
CA GLN A 586 36.92 -10.83 22.57
C GLN A 586 36.53 -9.35 22.45
N ASN A 587 37.41 -8.58 21.81
CA ASN A 587 37.24 -7.14 21.66
C ASN A 587 36.00 -6.79 20.82
N VAL A 588 35.41 -5.63 21.09
CA VAL A 588 34.39 -5.02 20.24
C VAL A 588 34.94 -3.74 19.63
N GLU A 589 34.84 -3.65 18.31
CA GLU A 589 35.46 -2.63 17.47
C GLU A 589 34.49 -2.16 16.38
N LEU A 590 34.88 -1.15 15.62
CA LEU A 590 34.14 -0.72 14.43
C LEU A 590 34.49 -1.59 13.23
N GLY A 591 33.47 -1.95 12.45
CA GLY A 591 33.64 -2.66 11.18
C GLY A 591 32.70 -2.16 10.09
N SER A 592 33.18 -2.10 8.85
CA SER A 592 32.38 -1.89 7.65
C SER A 592 31.27 -2.93 7.55
N GLY A 593 30.08 -2.53 7.12
CA GLY A 593 28.91 -3.42 7.03
C GLY A 593 29.19 -4.63 6.16
N SER A 594 29.23 -5.81 6.77
CA SER A 594 29.48 -7.08 6.10
C SER A 594 28.33 -8.07 6.27
N GLY A 595 27.44 -7.83 7.23
CA GLY A 595 26.37 -8.76 7.60
C GLY A 595 26.87 -9.99 8.37
N ALA A 596 28.13 -9.99 8.82
CA ALA A 596 28.69 -11.08 9.60
C ALA A 596 27.96 -11.24 10.95
N ALA A 597 27.93 -12.47 11.49
CA ALA A 597 27.29 -12.75 12.78
C ALA A 597 27.82 -11.87 13.93
N GLY A 598 29.10 -11.53 13.90
CA GLY A 598 29.75 -10.64 14.87
C GLY A 598 29.31 -9.18 14.81
N GLN A 599 28.54 -8.78 13.80
CA GLN A 599 27.87 -7.47 13.72
C GLN A 599 26.43 -7.52 14.22
N LYS A 600 25.87 -8.71 14.45
CA LYS A 600 24.44 -8.92 14.76
C LYS A 600 24.24 -9.07 16.26
N TRP A 601 23.38 -8.22 16.83
CA TRP A 601 23.15 -8.11 18.27
C TRP A 601 21.66 -8.28 18.60
N TYR A 602 21.31 -9.21 19.48
CA TYR A 602 19.93 -9.36 19.96
C TYR A 602 19.72 -8.48 21.18
N LEU A 603 18.83 -7.50 21.06
CA LEU A 603 18.39 -6.64 22.14
C LEU A 603 17.30 -7.34 22.94
N THR A 604 17.45 -7.33 24.27
CA THR A 604 16.42 -7.79 25.21
C THR A 604 16.24 -6.75 26.29
N ASN A 605 15.02 -6.22 26.44
CA ASN A 605 14.61 -5.38 27.57
C ASN A 605 14.50 -6.25 28.83
N THR A 606 15.12 -5.81 29.93
CA THR A 606 15.10 -6.48 31.22
C THR A 606 14.06 -5.87 32.16
N GLU A 607 13.56 -6.66 33.11
CA GLU A 607 12.54 -6.20 34.09
C GLU A 607 13.01 -5.02 34.95
N ASP A 608 14.33 -4.89 35.18
CA ASP A 608 14.94 -3.79 35.93
C ASP A 608 15.14 -2.51 35.10
N GLY A 609 14.54 -2.41 33.91
CA GLY A 609 14.53 -1.18 33.08
C GLY A 609 15.81 -0.93 32.26
N TYR A 610 16.63 -1.97 32.08
CA TYR A 610 17.84 -1.94 31.23
C TYR A 610 17.62 -2.79 29.97
N VAL A 611 18.65 -2.83 29.12
CA VAL A 611 18.75 -3.76 28.00
C VAL A 611 20.04 -4.58 28.09
N THR A 612 19.99 -5.80 27.56
CA THR A 612 21.18 -6.62 27.28
C THR A 612 21.33 -6.79 25.77
N LEU A 613 22.58 -6.91 25.30
CA LEU A 613 22.91 -7.09 23.88
C LEU A 613 23.66 -8.41 23.68
N LYS A 614 22.95 -9.44 23.21
CA LYS A 614 23.53 -10.77 22.95
C LYS A 614 24.15 -10.82 21.56
N SER A 615 25.39 -11.28 21.45
CA SER A 615 26.05 -11.50 20.15
C SER A 615 25.46 -12.70 19.42
N ALA A 616 25.33 -12.65 18.09
CA ALA A 616 24.96 -13.81 17.29
C ALA A 616 26.07 -14.89 17.22
N LEU A 617 27.26 -14.62 17.75
CA LEU A 617 28.40 -15.55 17.82
C LEU A 617 28.33 -16.56 18.98
N GLY A 618 27.20 -16.64 19.70
CA GLY A 618 26.98 -17.65 20.73
C GLY A 618 26.28 -17.11 21.97
N ASN A 619 26.58 -17.71 23.13
CA ASN A 619 26.01 -17.27 24.41
C ASN A 619 26.88 -16.20 25.09
N TYR A 620 27.15 -15.12 24.36
CA TYR A 620 27.96 -14.00 24.82
C TYR A 620 27.16 -12.70 24.82
N MET A 621 27.36 -11.88 25.83
CA MET A 621 26.76 -10.55 25.96
C MET A 621 27.82 -9.47 25.72
N LEU A 622 27.41 -8.32 25.20
CA LEU A 622 28.19 -7.09 25.27
C LEU A 622 28.49 -6.77 26.75
N ASP A 623 29.73 -6.42 27.05
CA ASP A 623 30.26 -6.34 28.41
C ASP A 623 31.25 -5.18 28.55
N VAL A 624 31.10 -4.38 29.61
CA VAL A 624 32.12 -3.44 30.06
C VAL A 624 33.20 -4.23 30.78
N SER A 625 34.43 -4.21 30.26
CA SER A 625 35.53 -5.01 30.82
C SER A 625 35.75 -4.72 32.30
N TYR A 626 35.75 -5.79 33.10
CA TYR A 626 35.84 -5.76 34.57
C TYR A 626 34.75 -4.95 35.29
N GLY A 627 33.69 -4.53 34.58
CA GLY A 627 32.63 -3.69 35.16
C GLY A 627 33.11 -2.33 35.67
N GLU A 628 34.24 -1.83 35.16
CA GLU A 628 34.84 -0.59 35.63
C GLU A 628 33.96 0.64 35.37
N ASN A 629 34.18 1.71 36.15
CA ASN A 629 33.58 3.03 35.94
C ASN A 629 34.67 4.08 35.68
N LYS A 630 35.38 3.95 34.55
CA LYS A 630 36.39 4.91 34.10
C LYS A 630 36.33 5.09 32.59
N ASP A 631 36.76 6.26 32.12
CA ASP A 631 36.85 6.54 30.69
C ASP A 631 37.93 5.63 30.06
N GLY A 632 37.64 5.13 28.86
CA GLY A 632 38.50 4.22 28.13
C GLY A 632 38.43 2.75 28.59
N SER A 633 37.56 2.38 29.56
CA SER A 633 37.32 0.96 29.84
C SER A 633 36.78 0.27 28.60
N ASN A 634 37.36 -0.89 28.29
CA ASN A 634 37.10 -1.58 27.04
C ASN A 634 35.68 -2.16 26.98
N ILE A 635 35.10 -2.19 25.77
CA ILE A 635 33.89 -2.96 25.49
C ILE A 635 34.29 -4.27 24.82
N GLN A 636 33.80 -5.37 25.37
CA GLN A 636 34.11 -6.73 24.92
C GLN A 636 32.83 -7.56 24.85
N ILE A 637 32.94 -8.79 24.36
CA ILE A 637 31.92 -9.81 24.64
C ILE A 637 32.39 -10.72 25.78
N PHE A 638 31.48 -11.13 26.66
CA PHE A 638 31.77 -12.06 27.75
C PHE A 638 30.62 -13.06 27.93
N ASN A 639 30.88 -14.18 28.63
CA ASN A 639 29.84 -15.17 28.94
C ASN A 639 28.66 -14.50 29.63
N ALA A 640 27.42 -14.88 29.33
CA ALA A 640 26.26 -14.32 30.03
C ALA A 640 26.31 -14.67 31.53
N TYR A 641 26.27 -13.66 32.40
CA TYR A 641 26.20 -13.85 33.87
C TYR A 641 25.29 -12.85 34.58
N SER A 642 24.51 -12.07 33.81
CA SER A 642 23.50 -11.12 34.31
C SER A 642 24.03 -10.01 35.21
N GLY A 643 25.35 -9.76 35.20
CA GLY A 643 25.99 -8.68 35.94
C GLY A 643 25.72 -7.30 35.36
N ASP A 644 25.95 -6.27 36.16
CA ASP A 644 25.70 -4.88 35.76
C ASP A 644 26.60 -4.42 34.60
N SER A 645 27.77 -5.04 34.38
CA SER A 645 28.60 -4.76 33.21
C SER A 645 27.99 -5.17 31.87
N GLN A 646 26.94 -6.00 31.88
CA GLN A 646 26.24 -6.51 30.69
C GLN A 646 24.91 -5.79 30.45
N LYS A 647 24.62 -4.75 31.25
CA LYS A 647 23.36 -4.00 31.22
C LYS A 647 23.60 -2.57 30.76
N PHE A 648 22.73 -2.11 29.88
CA PHE A 648 22.83 -0.80 29.25
C PHE A 648 21.47 -0.08 29.28
N SER A 649 21.47 1.24 29.19
CA SER A 649 20.27 2.03 28.93
C SER A 649 20.41 2.70 27.58
N VAL A 650 19.46 2.47 26.68
CA VAL A 650 19.38 3.20 25.43
C VAL A 650 18.80 4.58 25.74
N LYS A 651 19.56 5.64 25.49
CA LYS A 651 19.18 7.02 25.81
C LYS A 651 18.92 7.80 24.53
N ALA A 652 17.78 8.50 24.46
CA ALA A 652 17.49 9.39 23.35
C ALA A 652 18.55 10.48 23.23
N SER A 653 18.97 10.78 22.00
CA SER A 653 19.73 11.99 21.71
C SER A 653 18.78 13.13 21.30
N SER A 654 19.32 14.31 21.01
CA SER A 654 18.58 15.41 20.39
C SER A 654 18.19 15.14 18.93
N LYS A 655 18.66 14.05 18.33
CA LYS A 655 18.36 13.63 16.96
C LYS A 655 17.57 12.31 17.00
N ASN A 656 16.43 12.31 16.33
CA ASN A 656 15.56 11.14 16.31
C ASN A 656 16.23 9.95 15.62
N GLY A 657 16.00 8.73 16.14
CA GLY A 657 16.65 7.51 15.67
C GLY A 657 18.14 7.38 16.01
N GLN A 658 18.73 8.35 16.72
CA GLN A 658 20.10 8.29 17.24
C GLN A 658 20.07 8.20 18.76
N TYR A 659 20.83 7.25 19.28
CA TYR A 659 20.84 6.91 20.69
C TYR A 659 22.26 6.91 21.23
N SER A 660 22.42 7.30 22.48
CA SER A 660 23.60 6.91 23.24
C SER A 660 23.30 5.65 24.05
N VAL A 661 24.29 4.79 24.22
CA VAL A 661 24.12 3.52 24.93
C VAL A 661 24.87 3.63 26.25
N ALA A 662 24.15 4.02 27.31
CA ALA A 662 24.71 4.31 28.62
C ALA A 662 24.97 3.02 29.41
N THR A 663 26.12 2.94 30.07
CA THR A 663 26.54 1.73 30.79
C THR A 663 25.97 1.71 32.21
N LYS A 664 25.44 0.57 32.66
CA LYS A 664 24.98 0.45 34.05
C LYS A 664 26.15 0.50 35.04
N SER A 665 27.32 -0.02 34.69
CA SER A 665 28.56 0.09 35.49
C SER A 665 28.93 1.54 35.88
N SER A 666 28.57 2.50 35.04
CA SER A 666 28.83 3.92 35.30
C SER A 666 27.64 4.67 35.91
N ASN A 667 26.58 3.95 36.28
CA ASN A 667 25.28 4.51 36.64
C ASN A 667 24.74 5.48 35.57
N GLY A 668 24.99 5.17 34.30
CA GLY A 668 24.56 5.97 33.15
C GLY A 668 25.36 7.25 32.88
N SER A 669 26.46 7.50 33.60
CA SER A 669 27.33 8.67 33.36
C SER A 669 28.27 8.51 32.15
N LYS A 670 28.48 7.26 31.70
CA LYS A 670 29.30 6.91 30.53
C LYS A 670 28.49 6.13 29.51
N VAL A 671 28.90 6.24 28.25
CA VAL A 671 28.23 5.63 27.08
C VAL A 671 29.25 4.93 26.20
N LEU A 672 28.79 4.05 25.30
CA LEU A 672 29.63 3.50 24.22
C LEU A 672 30.22 4.62 23.36
N ASP A 673 31.52 4.55 23.10
CA ASP A 673 32.33 5.59 22.47
C ASP A 673 33.35 4.97 21.50
N ASP A 674 33.45 5.51 20.28
CA ASP A 674 34.57 5.20 19.39
C ASP A 674 35.81 5.93 19.88
N TYR A 675 36.80 5.15 20.33
CA TYR A 675 37.98 5.67 20.96
C TYR A 675 38.67 6.72 20.08
N ASN A 676 38.93 7.90 20.64
CA ASN A 676 39.54 9.05 19.94
C ASN A 676 38.81 9.46 18.64
N PHE A 677 37.48 9.31 18.58
CA PHE A 677 36.68 9.63 17.38
C PHE A 677 37.12 8.83 16.14
N GLY A 678 37.77 7.68 16.33
CA GLY A 678 38.28 6.87 15.24
C GLY A 678 37.16 6.43 14.29
N THR A 679 37.45 6.43 12.99
CA THR A 679 36.48 6.09 11.94
C THR A 679 36.92 4.92 11.08
N ALA A 680 38.07 4.31 11.37
CA ALA A 680 38.61 3.19 10.62
C ALA A 680 38.04 1.84 11.09
N ASP A 681 38.09 0.83 10.22
CA ASP A 681 37.85 -0.55 10.66
C ASP A 681 38.89 -0.96 11.70
N GLY A 682 38.46 -1.67 12.74
CA GLY A 682 39.30 -2.01 13.89
C GLY A 682 39.45 -0.89 14.93
N THR A 683 38.79 0.26 14.76
CA THR A 683 38.75 1.28 15.82
C THR A 683 38.10 0.68 17.07
N ASN A 684 38.79 0.79 18.21
CA ASN A 684 38.29 0.24 19.46
C ASN A 684 37.02 0.94 19.94
N VAL A 685 36.05 0.18 20.46
CA VAL A 685 34.88 0.72 21.16
C VAL A 685 35.12 0.60 22.67
N CYS A 686 35.01 1.71 23.37
CA CYS A 686 35.16 1.80 24.82
C CYS A 686 33.92 2.43 25.45
N GLN A 687 33.89 2.56 26.78
CA GLN A 687 32.99 3.53 27.40
C GLN A 687 33.72 4.85 27.70
N TRP A 688 32.99 5.96 27.59
CA TRP A 688 33.50 7.28 27.92
C TRP A 688 32.40 8.17 28.50
N THR A 689 32.78 9.15 29.32
CA THR A 689 31.89 10.20 29.83
C THR A 689 31.07 10.79 28.70
N TYR A 690 29.75 10.85 28.90
CA TYR A 690 28.83 11.38 27.90
C TYR A 690 29.13 12.85 27.60
N GLY A 691 29.58 13.12 26.37
CA GLY A 691 29.83 14.46 25.83
C GLY A 691 28.84 14.87 24.74
N GLY A 692 27.95 13.96 24.32
CA GLY A 692 26.95 14.24 23.28
C GLY A 692 27.49 14.29 21.85
N ASN A 693 28.73 13.83 21.64
CA ASN A 693 29.41 13.85 20.35
C ASN A 693 28.97 12.69 19.44
N ASN A 694 29.14 12.83 18.11
CA ASN A 694 28.72 11.80 17.16
C ASN A 694 29.41 10.44 17.34
N ASN A 695 30.64 10.39 17.89
CA ASN A 695 31.36 9.15 18.18
C ASN A 695 30.73 8.35 19.35
N GLN A 696 29.75 8.95 20.03
CA GLN A 696 28.97 8.35 21.13
C GLN A 696 27.52 8.06 20.73
N MET A 697 27.16 8.29 19.46
CA MET A 697 25.80 8.13 18.96
C MET A 697 25.71 6.93 18.03
N TRP A 698 24.62 6.18 18.19
CA TRP A 698 24.40 4.89 17.55
C TRP A 698 22.98 4.81 16.97
N VAL A 699 22.84 4.14 15.84
CA VAL A 699 21.58 3.83 15.18
C VAL A 699 21.35 2.33 15.27
N PHE A 700 20.18 1.92 15.76
CA PHE A 700 19.78 0.52 15.84
C PHE A 700 18.97 0.17 14.59
N GLU A 701 19.58 -0.59 13.68
CA GLU A 701 18.98 -1.02 12.43
C GLU A 701 18.43 -2.45 12.60
N PRO A 702 17.09 -2.65 12.63
CA PRO A 702 16.52 -3.97 12.82
C PRO A 702 16.87 -4.88 11.64
N THR A 703 17.16 -6.15 11.93
CA THR A 703 17.48 -7.15 10.91
C THR A 703 16.35 -8.16 10.80
N ASN A 704 15.98 -8.53 9.58
CA ASN A 704 15.07 -9.66 9.35
C ASN A 704 15.75 -10.96 9.82
N ASN A 705 14.97 -11.81 10.49
CA ASN A 705 15.41 -13.15 10.87
C ASN A 705 15.21 -14.12 9.73
#